data_AF-A0A3C0V8P2-F1
#
_entry.id   AF-A0A3C0V8P2-F1
#
_cell.length_a   1.000
_cell.length_b   1.000
_cell.length_c   1.000
_cell.angle_alpha   90.00
_cell.angle_beta   90.00
_cell.angle_gamma   90.00
#
_symmetry.space_group_name_H-M   'P 1'
#
loop_
_entity.id
_entity.type
_entity.pdbx_description
1 polymer ?
#
loop_
_entity_poly.entity_id
_entity_poly.type
_entity_poly.pdbx_seq_one_letter_code
_entity_poly.pdbx_strand_id
1 'polypeptide(L)'
;MNQSATRFLVLLLLGAMLASTQAGEVVIYTGQAGWIAKADADAQAQICVNKLNAWGIPNTWYWDATTAAADKAAIATWMTAKTGNGEPDVLILYGVFPETIYPPPNVQPDGSIAELFIESTDGDMIINHGDAMFFVTGAGSNNTYTGLQSMMDNTLITQAADNTPMKITAAGKAIASSLNEFWSDRMWFPAQLRGEWFVEAALARNHDGTRVEATIMRDGPRGRLMMLFQTNGEGWNPKGAVAAEVCSWVFGVNRGAPTAVGVRAVKAAKAAILAFPPATGVTDTTPVAWAGDAVEVTVDLLEATGSSTLSATDVTVNLTTDSATGRFDTAADGSFSASSISVTIPAGSPYVDVYYKDAVTCTPTLTASSASLASGSRLMKIFARTYAPGGEVAFYTAGVSWVGAATANAQAQIAANKLSILGVTSGIYSAIDDPVLLDEADLAAWMTAKTGNGRLDVLMIFGFVPPTIYAYNNTQPDGSIAELFIESTDGDVIISSGDAFWYVTRTTNNGYNGLRYLTDMRDFLQSAGTITSVVTPLGQMLTPSLNNFTSDRPFCIDMLLNNWLVEAAAAGGISGGRAAADPVCIRDGDRGRIIPLLQRSDDNLPRGAVAADIIASLYGYMPAVPTQFALVGRTVGGVEEPLKFAAQVQGLTGSPAKATADTTVTLTADSATGKFDVALDGAYDGSVTSVLIPAGSSSAVFYYKDTAAGMRALTASATGFTAATINVNVFPRTFSPAGEVAVYTGKTWWIDKGLADGQADVLAARLAPSGIPVTLYKAEADQAALAAWVTAKTNDGKQDVLILYGCFPRSIYPTSTALTDGTLAELFIESADGDAIVNSGDWMFYCDYDAADMRYENGAAALQSMMDTPGIGMGADNTLVSLTADGRAIAPSLRTFLTDRPFFPDQFANEWYVEAALARNADGTRVEPAMIRDGNRGRLVALFQTNAMDVNTAPEPKGAVGAEMVAWLMGVDLAPTKLGLANDGGAAVAFARDPAKLTVKLLDAAGVPTPAAADVTANLASSASGAFDIAKDGNFDGSVTSVTIPAGAASAIVYFRARTTGAVTVSATDAGAVLGGADLALTVYESPVLEQGSVAIYTGTVGWTDKPSADAQAEICVDKLNAVGIANTWYRNATDVDAIAAWVASVTNDGKTDVLVLYGSL
;
A
#
# COMPACT_ATOMS: atom_id res chain seq x y z
N MET A 1 -19.73 -31.03 -8.70
CA MET A 1 -19.65 -31.73 -10.00
C MET A 1 -18.32 -32.45 -10.06
N ASN A 2 -18.32 -33.74 -10.36
CA ASN A 2 -17.17 -34.63 -10.13
C ASN A 2 -16.07 -34.42 -11.19
N GLN A 3 -14.95 -33.77 -10.82
CA GLN A 3 -13.85 -33.43 -11.73
C GLN A 3 -13.14 -34.67 -12.33
N SER A 4 -13.28 -35.84 -11.72
CA SER A 4 -12.69 -37.09 -12.23
C SER A 4 -13.32 -37.59 -13.52
N ALA A 5 -14.60 -37.26 -13.79
CA ALA A 5 -15.30 -37.69 -15.00
C ALA A 5 -14.90 -36.86 -16.24
N THR A 6 -14.54 -35.59 -16.05
CA THR A 6 -14.10 -34.69 -17.14
C THR A 6 -12.65 -34.94 -17.55
N ARG A 7 -11.79 -35.37 -16.61
CA ARG A 7 -10.40 -35.79 -16.89
C ARG A 7 -10.32 -37.07 -17.73
N PHE A 8 -11.30 -37.98 -17.57
CA PHE A 8 -11.37 -39.23 -18.33
C PHE A 8 -11.76 -39.02 -19.80
N LEU A 9 -12.55 -37.98 -20.10
CA LEU A 9 -13.08 -37.73 -21.44
C LEU A 9 -12.08 -37.01 -22.37
N VAL A 10 -11.18 -36.19 -21.83
CA VAL A 10 -10.17 -35.47 -22.64
C VAL A 10 -9.03 -36.39 -23.07
N LEU A 11 -8.62 -37.36 -22.24
CA LEU A 11 -7.60 -38.35 -22.64
C LEU A 11 -8.13 -39.40 -23.64
N LEU A 12 -9.40 -39.83 -23.51
CA LEU A 12 -9.99 -40.82 -24.43
C LEU A 12 -10.21 -40.26 -25.85
N LEU A 13 -10.37 -38.95 -26.01
CA LEU A 13 -10.53 -38.30 -27.31
C LEU A 13 -9.20 -38.06 -28.04
N LEU A 14 -8.05 -37.98 -27.34
CA LEU A 14 -6.73 -37.95 -27.99
C LEU A 14 -6.20 -39.34 -28.36
N GLY A 15 -6.54 -40.38 -27.59
CA GLY A 15 -6.06 -41.75 -27.86
C GLY A 15 -6.75 -42.47 -29.03
N ALA A 16 -7.90 -41.98 -29.51
CA ALA A 16 -8.74 -42.70 -30.46
C ALA A 16 -8.67 -42.21 -31.92
N MET A 17 -7.80 -41.24 -32.26
CA MET A 17 -7.65 -40.73 -33.64
C MET A 17 -6.24 -40.86 -34.25
N LEU A 18 -5.31 -41.57 -33.63
CA LEU A 18 -4.02 -41.86 -34.27
C LEU A 18 -4.16 -43.10 -35.15
N ALA A 19 -4.47 -42.88 -36.43
CA ALA A 19 -4.05 -43.81 -37.47
C ALA A 19 -2.54 -44.05 -37.28
N SER A 20 -2.09 -45.30 -37.38
CA SER A 20 -0.69 -45.68 -37.20
C SER A 20 0.22 -44.90 -38.18
N THR A 21 0.74 -43.77 -37.75
CA THR A 21 1.85 -43.08 -38.40
C THR A 21 3.09 -43.93 -38.15
N GLN A 22 3.76 -44.33 -39.22
CA GLN A 22 5.04 -45.03 -39.14
C GLN A 22 6.01 -44.09 -38.38
N ALA A 23 6.78 -44.64 -37.42
CA ALA A 23 7.74 -43.84 -36.67
C ALA A 23 8.80 -43.30 -37.64
N GLY A 24 9.00 -41.98 -37.67
CA GLY A 24 10.10 -41.38 -38.42
C GLY A 24 11.46 -41.60 -37.73
N GLU A 25 12.44 -40.78 -38.08
CA GLU A 25 13.83 -40.89 -37.64
C GLU A 25 14.21 -39.76 -36.68
N VAL A 26 15.09 -40.05 -35.71
CA VAL A 26 15.69 -39.06 -34.81
C VAL A 26 17.14 -38.77 -35.21
N VAL A 27 17.47 -37.51 -35.47
CA VAL A 27 18.85 -37.06 -35.63
C VAL A 27 19.29 -36.30 -34.39
N ILE A 28 20.46 -36.65 -33.85
CA ILE A 28 21.05 -36.01 -32.68
C ILE A 28 22.37 -35.35 -33.09
N TYR A 29 22.56 -34.08 -32.74
CA TYR A 29 23.80 -33.34 -33.03
C TYR A 29 24.46 -32.81 -31.75
N THR A 30 25.68 -33.26 -31.49
CA THR A 30 26.58 -32.77 -30.41
C THR A 30 27.98 -32.43 -30.92
N GLY A 31 28.17 -32.35 -32.25
CA GLY A 31 29.44 -31.93 -32.86
C GLY A 31 29.88 -30.52 -32.41
N GLN A 32 28.91 -29.66 -32.05
CA GLN A 32 29.10 -28.40 -31.34
C GLN A 32 28.01 -28.27 -30.25
N ALA A 33 28.33 -27.61 -29.13
CA ALA A 33 27.42 -27.41 -28.00
C ALA A 33 27.48 -25.97 -27.46
N GLY A 34 26.38 -25.51 -26.87
CA GLY A 34 26.21 -24.16 -26.31
C GLY A 34 26.58 -24.07 -24.83
N TRP A 35 25.62 -23.71 -23.97
CA TRP A 35 25.77 -23.56 -22.51
C TRP A 35 26.00 -24.86 -21.73
N ILE A 36 26.20 -25.97 -22.44
CA ILE A 36 26.55 -27.27 -21.88
C ILE A 36 27.93 -27.66 -22.38
N ALA A 37 28.76 -28.18 -21.48
CA ALA A 37 30.06 -28.71 -21.87
C ALA A 37 29.88 -29.87 -22.86
N LYS A 38 30.72 -29.92 -23.90
CA LYS A 38 30.59 -30.95 -24.95
C LYS A 38 30.56 -32.38 -24.38
N ALA A 39 31.38 -32.66 -23.37
CA ALA A 39 31.41 -33.99 -22.73
C ALA A 39 30.07 -34.36 -22.07
N ASP A 40 29.39 -33.39 -21.44
CA ASP A 40 28.07 -33.61 -20.83
C ASP A 40 26.99 -33.76 -21.91
N ALA A 41 27.07 -32.97 -22.99
CA ALA A 41 26.18 -33.11 -24.14
C ALA A 41 26.30 -34.49 -24.78
N ASP A 42 27.54 -34.99 -24.98
CA ASP A 42 27.79 -36.33 -25.51
C ASP A 42 27.27 -37.42 -24.56
N ALA A 43 27.44 -37.26 -23.25
CA ALA A 43 26.92 -38.19 -22.25
C ALA A 43 25.38 -38.26 -22.27
N GLN A 44 24.70 -37.11 -22.36
CA GLN A 44 23.25 -37.06 -22.47
C GLN A 44 22.74 -37.60 -23.82
N ALA A 45 23.41 -37.29 -24.93
CA ALA A 45 23.09 -37.85 -26.23
C ALA A 45 23.22 -39.37 -26.23
N GLN A 46 24.25 -39.93 -25.60
CA GLN A 46 24.41 -41.38 -25.46
C GLN A 46 23.26 -42.02 -24.67
N ILE A 47 22.79 -41.39 -23.59
CA ILE A 47 21.60 -41.84 -22.84
C ILE A 47 20.36 -41.86 -23.75
N CYS A 48 20.18 -40.81 -24.54
CA CYS A 48 19.08 -40.71 -25.52
C CYS A 48 19.16 -41.86 -26.54
N VAL A 49 20.30 -42.03 -27.20
CA VAL A 49 20.54 -43.11 -28.18
C VAL A 49 20.26 -44.49 -27.59
N ASN A 50 20.74 -44.76 -26.38
CA ASN A 50 20.52 -46.05 -25.72
C ASN A 50 19.04 -46.35 -25.51
N LYS A 51 18.25 -45.34 -25.10
CA LYS A 51 16.80 -45.48 -24.90
C LYS A 51 16.05 -45.61 -26.22
N LEU A 52 16.37 -44.79 -27.23
CA LEU A 52 15.77 -44.88 -28.56
C LEU A 52 16.01 -46.26 -29.20
N ASN A 53 17.24 -46.78 -29.11
CA ASN A 53 17.58 -48.12 -29.58
C ASN A 53 16.80 -49.21 -28.84
N ALA A 54 16.65 -49.09 -27.51
CA ALA A 54 15.89 -50.04 -26.71
C ALA A 54 14.39 -50.08 -27.11
N TRP A 55 13.84 -48.96 -27.58
CA TRP A 55 12.44 -48.85 -28.03
C TRP A 55 12.27 -49.03 -29.54
N GLY A 56 13.32 -49.37 -30.27
CA GLY A 56 13.28 -49.61 -31.71
C GLY A 56 13.05 -48.35 -32.55
N ILE A 57 13.40 -47.17 -32.02
CA ILE A 57 13.27 -45.90 -32.74
C ILE A 57 14.55 -45.65 -33.56
N PRO A 58 14.46 -45.54 -34.90
CA PRO A 58 15.62 -45.25 -35.75
C PRO A 58 16.27 -43.92 -35.35
N ASN A 59 17.60 -43.93 -35.20
CA ASN A 59 18.33 -42.72 -34.85
C ASN A 59 19.74 -42.67 -35.44
N THR A 60 20.21 -41.46 -35.69
CA THR A 60 21.57 -41.15 -36.15
C THR A 60 22.17 -40.08 -35.24
N TRP A 61 23.38 -40.31 -34.73
CA TRP A 61 24.07 -39.38 -33.83
C TRP A 61 25.38 -38.84 -34.44
N TYR A 62 25.43 -37.53 -34.65
CA TYR A 62 26.58 -36.78 -35.13
C TYR A 62 27.28 -36.08 -33.95
N TRP A 63 28.48 -36.51 -33.59
CA TRP A 63 29.16 -36.11 -32.36
C TRP A 63 30.61 -35.62 -32.54
N ASP A 64 31.25 -35.93 -33.66
CA ASP A 64 32.67 -35.62 -33.87
C ASP A 64 32.85 -34.14 -34.25
N ALA A 65 33.47 -33.38 -33.36
CA ALA A 65 33.73 -31.96 -33.58
C ALA A 65 34.67 -31.69 -34.76
N THR A 66 35.49 -32.68 -35.16
CA THR A 66 36.42 -32.54 -36.28
C THR A 66 35.73 -32.67 -37.65
N THR A 67 34.55 -33.31 -37.69
CA THR A 67 33.72 -33.47 -38.89
C THR A 67 32.50 -32.56 -38.91
N ALA A 68 32.39 -31.62 -37.96
CA ALA A 68 31.21 -30.78 -37.75
C ALA A 68 30.69 -30.10 -39.03
N ALA A 69 31.55 -29.65 -39.95
CA ALA A 69 31.10 -29.06 -41.22
C ALA A 69 30.41 -30.09 -42.14
N ALA A 70 30.95 -31.30 -42.24
CA ALA A 70 30.37 -32.38 -43.03
C ALA A 70 29.07 -32.91 -42.40
N ASP A 71 29.05 -33.03 -41.06
CA ASP A 71 27.86 -33.48 -40.33
C ASP A 71 26.70 -32.48 -40.47
N LYS A 72 26.99 -31.18 -40.37
CA LYS A 72 25.97 -30.13 -40.60
C LYS A 72 25.42 -30.16 -42.04
N ALA A 73 26.24 -30.48 -43.04
CA ALA A 73 25.77 -30.67 -44.42
C ALA A 73 24.93 -31.95 -44.59
N ALA A 74 25.29 -33.03 -43.88
CA ALA A 74 24.50 -34.26 -43.85
C ALA A 74 23.14 -34.04 -43.19
N ILE A 75 23.08 -33.30 -42.07
CA ILE A 75 21.83 -32.91 -41.40
C ILE A 75 20.93 -32.11 -42.36
N ALA A 76 21.48 -31.16 -43.12
CA ALA A 76 20.70 -30.40 -44.09
C ALA A 76 20.12 -31.28 -45.21
N THR A 77 20.91 -32.26 -45.69
CA THR A 77 20.47 -33.22 -46.70
C THR A 77 19.36 -34.12 -46.17
N TRP A 78 19.52 -34.64 -44.95
CA TRP A 78 18.52 -35.44 -44.25
C TRP A 78 17.23 -34.65 -44.05
N MET A 79 17.31 -33.45 -43.48
CA MET A 79 16.15 -32.61 -43.17
C MET A 79 15.35 -32.30 -44.45
N THR A 80 16.03 -31.93 -45.54
CA THR A 80 15.38 -31.72 -46.85
C THR A 80 14.66 -32.96 -47.38
N ALA A 81 15.23 -34.15 -47.17
CA ALA A 81 14.64 -35.41 -47.63
C ALA A 81 13.46 -35.86 -46.75
N LYS A 82 13.42 -35.42 -45.49
CA LYS A 82 12.37 -35.74 -44.52
C LYS A 82 11.19 -34.76 -44.58
N THR A 83 11.42 -33.49 -44.90
CA THR A 83 10.34 -32.50 -45.07
C THR A 83 9.26 -32.97 -46.04
N GLY A 84 8.03 -33.09 -45.54
CA GLY A 84 6.84 -33.46 -46.32
C GLY A 84 6.73 -34.95 -46.64
N ASN A 85 7.46 -35.83 -45.96
CA ASN A 85 7.42 -37.28 -46.18
C ASN A 85 6.19 -37.97 -45.58
N GLY A 86 5.43 -37.28 -44.72
CA GLY A 86 4.24 -37.81 -44.04
C GLY A 86 4.53 -38.60 -42.76
N GLU A 87 5.76 -38.58 -42.25
CA GLU A 87 6.19 -39.21 -40.99
C GLU A 87 6.82 -38.14 -40.09
N PRO A 88 6.50 -38.09 -38.78
CA PRO A 88 7.16 -37.13 -37.90
C PRO A 88 8.63 -37.51 -37.71
N ASP A 89 9.54 -36.61 -38.06
CA ASP A 89 10.98 -36.71 -37.87
C ASP A 89 11.48 -35.71 -36.80
N VAL A 90 12.54 -36.04 -36.05
CA VAL A 90 12.99 -35.22 -34.90
C VAL A 90 14.47 -34.86 -35.01
N LEU A 91 14.81 -33.58 -34.91
CA LEU A 91 16.18 -33.10 -34.72
C LEU A 91 16.41 -32.68 -33.26
N ILE A 92 17.43 -33.23 -32.62
CA ILE A 92 17.85 -32.91 -31.25
C ILE A 92 19.18 -32.17 -31.27
N LEU A 93 19.20 -30.97 -30.71
CA LEU A 93 20.34 -30.06 -30.65
C LEU A 93 20.75 -29.77 -29.21
N TYR A 94 22.04 -29.50 -29.01
CA TYR A 94 22.61 -29.10 -27.71
C TYR A 94 23.11 -27.65 -27.71
N GLY A 95 22.26 -26.72 -28.17
CA GLY A 95 22.45 -25.27 -27.99
C GLY A 95 23.05 -24.56 -29.20
N VAL A 96 23.61 -25.29 -30.17
CA VAL A 96 24.13 -24.73 -31.42
C VAL A 96 23.23 -25.13 -32.58
N PHE A 97 22.69 -24.13 -33.28
CA PHE A 97 21.86 -24.31 -34.45
C PHE A 97 22.71 -24.33 -35.73
N PRO A 98 22.71 -25.42 -36.53
CA PRO A 98 23.54 -25.52 -37.73
C PRO A 98 23.27 -24.44 -38.78
N GLU A 99 24.31 -23.74 -39.21
CA GLU A 99 24.20 -22.69 -40.24
C GLU A 99 23.81 -23.20 -41.63
N THR A 100 23.91 -24.51 -41.86
CA THR A 100 23.58 -25.19 -43.12
C THR A 100 22.08 -25.36 -43.33
N ILE A 101 21.27 -25.33 -42.25
CA ILE A 101 19.81 -25.40 -42.33
C ILE A 101 19.14 -24.04 -42.10
N TYR A 102 19.87 -23.10 -41.48
CA TYR A 102 19.43 -21.72 -41.25
C TYR A 102 20.63 -20.75 -41.18
N PRO A 103 20.90 -19.94 -42.21
CA PRO A 103 22.10 -19.12 -42.26
C PRO A 103 22.07 -17.87 -41.36
N PRO A 104 23.17 -17.54 -40.64
CA PRO A 104 23.27 -16.32 -39.84
C PRO A 104 23.71 -15.07 -40.61
N PRO A 105 23.44 -13.85 -40.10
CA PRO A 105 22.53 -13.52 -38.98
C PRO A 105 21.09 -13.31 -39.48
N ASN A 106 20.26 -14.35 -39.45
CA ASN A 106 18.87 -14.30 -39.90
C ASN A 106 18.70 -13.85 -41.37
N VAL A 107 19.58 -14.29 -42.27
CA VAL A 107 19.61 -13.80 -43.68
C VAL A 107 18.63 -14.51 -44.61
N GLN A 108 18.01 -15.59 -44.14
CA GLN A 108 16.95 -16.33 -44.83
C GLN A 108 15.80 -16.57 -43.86
N PRO A 109 15.03 -15.52 -43.51
CA PRO A 109 13.91 -15.62 -42.58
C PRO A 109 12.79 -16.51 -43.10
N ASP A 110 12.61 -16.54 -44.43
CA ASP A 110 11.59 -17.33 -45.12
C ASP A 110 12.21 -18.36 -46.09
N GLY A 111 11.59 -19.53 -46.20
CA GLY A 111 11.98 -20.66 -47.06
C GLY A 111 13.30 -21.33 -46.68
N SER A 112 13.76 -21.24 -45.43
CA SER A 112 14.95 -21.98 -44.96
C SER A 112 14.65 -23.49 -44.83
N ILE A 113 15.69 -24.35 -44.78
CA ILE A 113 15.47 -25.81 -44.64
C ILE A 113 14.78 -26.12 -43.30
N ALA A 114 15.20 -25.47 -42.22
CA ALA A 114 14.62 -25.69 -40.90
C ALA A 114 13.17 -25.18 -40.80
N GLU A 115 12.87 -24.05 -41.44
CA GLU A 115 11.51 -23.51 -41.48
C GLU A 115 10.59 -24.41 -42.29
N LEU A 116 10.99 -24.81 -43.50
CA LEU A 116 10.18 -25.74 -44.31
C LEU A 116 9.92 -27.07 -43.58
N PHE A 117 10.88 -27.55 -42.79
CA PHE A 117 10.74 -28.73 -41.92
C PHE A 117 9.75 -28.52 -40.76
N ILE A 118 9.64 -27.31 -40.21
CA ILE A 118 8.65 -27.02 -39.16
C ILE A 118 7.29 -26.62 -39.77
N GLU A 119 7.26 -26.14 -41.01
CA GLU A 119 6.04 -25.77 -41.72
C GLU A 119 5.38 -26.94 -42.49
N SER A 120 6.03 -28.10 -42.56
CA SER A 120 5.45 -29.30 -43.15
C SER A 120 4.37 -29.92 -42.27
N THR A 121 3.47 -30.68 -42.88
CA THR A 121 2.29 -31.28 -42.22
C THR A 121 2.52 -32.71 -41.71
N ASP A 122 3.74 -33.22 -41.84
CA ASP A 122 4.24 -34.46 -41.22
C ASP A 122 4.28 -34.38 -39.69
N GLY A 123 4.42 -33.17 -39.13
CA GLY A 123 4.45 -32.94 -37.70
C GLY A 123 5.83 -33.09 -37.07
N ASP A 124 6.87 -32.85 -37.87
CA ASP A 124 8.29 -32.83 -37.52
C ASP A 124 8.61 -31.98 -36.31
N MET A 125 9.73 -32.25 -35.62
CA MET A 125 10.10 -31.57 -34.38
C MET A 125 11.56 -31.16 -34.33
N ILE A 126 11.83 -29.97 -33.78
CA ILE A 126 13.17 -29.58 -33.31
C ILE A 126 13.16 -29.46 -31.78
N ILE A 127 14.06 -30.20 -31.12
CA ILE A 127 14.34 -30.13 -29.69
C ILE A 127 15.68 -29.42 -29.48
N ASN A 128 15.73 -28.40 -28.64
CA ASN A 128 16.97 -27.74 -28.27
C ASN A 128 17.28 -27.87 -26.77
N HIS A 129 18.54 -28.16 -26.45
CA HIS A 129 19.11 -28.20 -25.10
C HIS A 129 20.23 -27.17 -24.95
N GLY A 130 20.13 -26.22 -24.01
CA GLY A 130 21.30 -25.43 -23.58
C GLY A 130 21.68 -24.23 -24.45
N ASP A 131 20.69 -23.52 -25.01
CA ASP A 131 20.66 -22.07 -25.25
C ASP A 131 19.25 -21.65 -25.73
N ALA A 132 18.98 -20.35 -25.85
CA ALA A 132 17.79 -19.84 -26.52
C ALA A 132 17.63 -20.46 -27.92
N MET A 133 16.40 -20.88 -28.22
CA MET A 133 16.13 -21.65 -29.43
C MET A 133 16.41 -20.78 -30.67
N PHE A 134 17.14 -21.35 -31.63
CA PHE A 134 17.60 -20.69 -32.87
C PHE A 134 18.56 -19.50 -32.71
N PHE A 135 19.02 -19.20 -31.50
CA PHE A 135 19.83 -18.01 -31.23
C PHE A 135 21.30 -18.17 -31.67
N VAL A 136 21.99 -19.19 -31.14
CA VAL A 136 23.42 -19.41 -31.34
C VAL A 136 23.70 -20.27 -32.56
N THR A 137 24.69 -19.88 -33.36
CA THR A 137 25.13 -20.63 -34.54
C THR A 137 26.62 -21.01 -34.46
N GLY A 138 27.02 -21.99 -35.28
CA GLY A 138 28.41 -22.45 -35.36
C GLY A 138 29.37 -21.54 -36.14
N ALA A 139 28.90 -20.43 -36.73
CA ALA A 139 29.63 -19.62 -37.72
C ALA A 139 30.12 -18.25 -37.22
N GLY A 140 30.11 -17.99 -35.91
CA GLY A 140 30.65 -16.77 -35.29
C GLY A 140 29.70 -15.55 -35.25
N SER A 141 28.58 -15.59 -35.99
CA SER A 141 27.48 -14.61 -35.90
C SER A 141 26.19 -15.30 -35.44
N ASN A 142 25.50 -14.73 -34.45
CA ASN A 142 24.25 -15.29 -33.92
C ASN A 142 23.02 -14.76 -34.68
N ASN A 143 21.96 -15.55 -34.77
CA ASN A 143 20.68 -15.09 -35.32
C ASN A 143 19.92 -14.17 -34.37
N THR A 144 20.32 -14.11 -33.09
CA THR A 144 19.59 -13.38 -32.04
C THR A 144 18.15 -13.90 -31.87
N TYR A 145 17.28 -13.19 -31.14
CA TYR A 145 15.86 -13.55 -31.04
C TYR A 145 15.10 -13.40 -32.37
N THR A 146 15.65 -12.68 -33.36
CA THR A 146 15.00 -12.55 -34.67
C THR A 146 14.91 -13.88 -35.41
N GLY A 147 15.84 -14.81 -35.19
CA GLY A 147 15.73 -16.19 -35.71
C GLY A 147 14.48 -16.91 -35.21
N LEU A 148 14.19 -16.81 -33.92
CA LEU A 148 12.95 -17.36 -33.34
C LEU A 148 11.70 -16.66 -33.85
N GLN A 149 11.75 -15.33 -33.96
CA GLN A 149 10.64 -14.52 -34.45
C GLN A 149 10.29 -14.85 -35.90
N SER A 150 11.28 -15.10 -36.75
CA SER A 150 11.10 -15.57 -38.12
C SER A 150 10.53 -16.99 -38.16
N MET A 151 11.14 -17.96 -37.47
CA MET A 151 10.68 -19.35 -37.44
C MET A 151 9.24 -19.55 -36.91
N MET A 152 8.68 -18.57 -36.21
CA MET A 152 7.33 -18.61 -35.66
C MET A 152 6.37 -17.58 -36.28
N ASP A 153 6.79 -16.81 -37.28
CA ASP A 153 6.05 -15.67 -37.82
C ASP A 153 5.50 -14.70 -36.74
N ASN A 154 6.30 -14.47 -35.69
CA ASN A 154 5.86 -13.75 -34.51
C ASN A 154 6.92 -12.78 -33.99
N THR A 155 6.77 -11.50 -34.33
CA THR A 155 7.71 -10.44 -33.95
C THR A 155 7.74 -10.14 -32.44
N LEU A 156 6.77 -10.61 -31.65
CA LEU A 156 6.69 -10.36 -30.21
C LEU A 156 7.23 -11.52 -29.36
N ILE A 157 7.54 -12.68 -29.96
CA ILE A 157 8.00 -13.84 -29.20
C ILE A 157 9.42 -13.60 -28.64
N THR A 158 9.63 -13.95 -27.38
CA THR A 158 10.94 -13.95 -26.73
C THR A 158 11.04 -15.09 -25.71
N GLN A 159 12.24 -15.36 -25.22
CA GLN A 159 12.50 -16.36 -24.18
C GLN A 159 13.34 -15.78 -23.02
N ALA A 160 13.51 -14.45 -22.96
CA ALA A 160 14.42 -13.80 -22.02
C ALA A 160 13.82 -13.66 -20.60
N ALA A 161 14.12 -14.61 -19.72
CA ALA A 161 14.02 -14.44 -18.26
C ALA A 161 14.87 -15.46 -17.49
N ASP A 162 15.72 -14.99 -16.58
CA ASP A 162 16.69 -15.87 -15.94
C ASP A 162 16.17 -16.51 -14.64
N ASN A 163 16.72 -17.67 -14.28
CA ASN A 163 16.53 -18.35 -13.00
C ASN A 163 15.05 -18.57 -12.62
N THR A 164 14.21 -19.10 -13.49
CA THR A 164 12.78 -19.39 -13.22
C THR A 164 12.59 -20.84 -12.77
N PRO A 165 11.99 -21.13 -11.60
CA PRO A 165 11.77 -22.49 -11.13
C PRO A 165 10.57 -23.13 -11.85
N MET A 166 10.74 -24.38 -12.27
CA MET A 166 9.79 -25.12 -13.10
C MET A 166 9.29 -26.36 -12.35
N LYS A 167 7.98 -26.39 -12.10
CA LYS A 167 7.27 -27.52 -11.49
C LYS A 167 6.70 -28.43 -12.55
N ILE A 168 6.86 -29.72 -12.35
CA ILE A 168 6.36 -30.75 -13.28
C ILE A 168 4.83 -30.71 -13.29
N THR A 169 4.22 -30.70 -14.47
CA THR A 169 2.77 -30.81 -14.62
C THR A 169 2.33 -32.28 -14.67
N ALA A 170 1.02 -32.52 -14.61
CA ALA A 170 0.47 -33.85 -14.86
C ALA A 170 0.88 -34.42 -16.24
N ALA A 171 1.02 -33.56 -17.25
CA ALA A 171 1.51 -33.94 -18.58
C ALA A 171 3.01 -34.28 -18.54
N GLY A 172 3.81 -33.52 -17.79
CA GLY A 172 5.23 -33.83 -17.55
C GLY A 172 5.43 -35.19 -16.92
N LYS A 173 4.69 -35.50 -15.84
CA LYS A 173 4.72 -36.82 -15.20
C LYS A 173 4.35 -37.95 -16.17
N ALA A 174 3.39 -37.72 -17.06
CA ALA A 174 2.89 -38.71 -18.01
C ALA A 174 3.84 -38.94 -19.21
N ILE A 175 4.37 -37.86 -19.77
CA ILE A 175 5.19 -37.89 -20.99
C ILE A 175 6.64 -38.22 -20.65
N ALA A 176 7.18 -37.58 -19.61
CA ALA A 176 8.60 -37.63 -19.29
C ALA A 176 8.85 -37.87 -17.78
N SER A 177 8.86 -39.13 -17.36
CA SER A 177 9.18 -39.52 -15.98
C SER A 177 10.59 -39.19 -15.53
N SER A 178 11.52 -39.01 -16.45
CA SER A 178 12.88 -38.60 -16.11
C SER A 178 12.96 -37.09 -15.80
N LEU A 179 11.88 -36.33 -16.06
CA LEU A 179 11.81 -34.92 -15.75
C LEU A 179 11.71 -34.74 -14.22
N ASN A 180 12.65 -33.96 -13.68
CA ASN A 180 12.63 -33.50 -12.29
C ASN A 180 12.27 -32.01 -12.26
N GLU A 181 11.87 -31.47 -11.10
CA GLU A 181 11.77 -30.02 -10.94
C GLU A 181 13.15 -29.39 -11.21
N PHE A 182 13.16 -28.29 -11.96
CA PHE A 182 14.39 -27.70 -12.48
C PHE A 182 14.27 -26.18 -12.63
N TRP A 183 15.38 -25.51 -12.87
CA TRP A 183 15.42 -24.08 -13.15
C TRP A 183 15.54 -23.82 -14.63
N SER A 184 15.05 -22.68 -15.09
CA SER A 184 15.04 -22.26 -16.49
C SER A 184 15.59 -20.85 -16.62
N ASP A 185 16.61 -20.66 -17.46
CA ASP A 185 17.01 -19.33 -17.92
C ASP A 185 16.29 -18.94 -19.23
N ARG A 186 15.67 -19.88 -19.94
CA ARG A 186 14.89 -19.61 -21.16
C ARG A 186 13.61 -20.44 -21.18
N MET A 187 12.47 -19.76 -21.31
CA MET A 187 11.15 -20.36 -21.21
C MET A 187 10.21 -19.73 -22.22
N TRP A 188 9.04 -20.33 -22.38
CA TRP A 188 7.98 -19.75 -23.18
C TRP A 188 7.02 -18.92 -22.34
N PHE A 189 6.48 -17.88 -22.97
CA PHE A 189 5.39 -17.06 -22.44
C PHE A 189 4.13 -17.35 -23.27
N PRO A 190 3.20 -18.22 -22.82
CA PRO A 190 2.01 -18.56 -23.61
C PRO A 190 1.20 -17.35 -24.06
N ALA A 191 1.20 -16.25 -23.31
CA ALA A 191 0.53 -14.99 -23.67
C ALA A 191 1.10 -14.31 -24.92
N GLN A 192 2.32 -14.66 -25.34
CA GLN A 192 2.99 -14.12 -26.53
C GLN A 192 2.70 -14.94 -27.80
N LEU A 193 2.07 -16.12 -27.71
CA LEU A 193 1.77 -16.95 -28.87
C LEU A 193 0.75 -16.26 -29.81
N ARG A 194 0.97 -16.38 -31.12
CA ARG A 194 0.18 -15.77 -32.20
C ARG A 194 0.09 -16.75 -33.36
N GLY A 195 -0.81 -16.48 -34.32
CA GLY A 195 -1.01 -17.36 -35.47
C GLY A 195 -1.61 -18.70 -35.05
N GLU A 196 -1.13 -19.79 -35.65
CA GLU A 196 -1.57 -21.15 -35.34
C GLU A 196 -0.72 -21.81 -34.22
N TRP A 197 0.23 -21.09 -33.63
CA TRP A 197 1.06 -21.60 -32.54
C TRP A 197 0.29 -21.77 -31.22
N PHE A 198 0.35 -22.96 -30.63
CA PHE A 198 -0.21 -23.25 -29.30
C PHE A 198 0.67 -24.22 -28.50
N VAL A 199 0.43 -24.26 -27.18
CA VAL A 199 1.05 -25.24 -26.27
C VAL A 199 0.36 -26.59 -26.46
N GLU A 200 1.01 -27.55 -27.11
CA GLU A 200 0.51 -28.92 -27.24
C GLU A 200 0.67 -29.69 -25.91
N ALA A 201 1.82 -29.55 -25.26
CA ALA A 201 2.05 -30.09 -23.93
C ALA A 201 3.04 -29.23 -23.12
N ALA A 202 2.59 -28.67 -22.01
CA ALA A 202 3.48 -28.06 -21.01
C ALA A 202 3.88 -29.13 -20.00
N LEU A 203 5.11 -29.65 -20.09
CA LEU A 203 5.63 -30.68 -19.19
C LEU A 203 6.04 -30.08 -17.85
N ALA A 204 6.48 -28.82 -17.82
CA ALA A 204 6.67 -28.09 -16.58
C ALA A 204 6.29 -26.60 -16.72
N ARG A 205 5.91 -25.98 -15.60
CA ARG A 205 5.42 -24.60 -15.51
C ARG A 205 5.92 -23.93 -14.25
N ASN A 206 6.05 -22.60 -14.29
CA ASN A 206 6.34 -21.83 -13.09
C ASN A 206 5.13 -21.80 -12.13
N HIS A 207 5.34 -21.25 -10.93
CA HIS A 207 4.35 -21.27 -9.85
C HIS A 207 2.99 -20.65 -10.24
N ASP A 208 2.98 -19.52 -10.95
CA ASP A 208 1.75 -18.85 -11.40
C ASP A 208 1.17 -19.40 -12.72
N GLY A 209 1.87 -20.33 -13.38
CA GLY A 209 1.47 -20.94 -14.65
C GLY A 209 1.58 -20.03 -15.87
N THR A 210 2.16 -18.83 -15.75
CA THR A 210 2.32 -17.88 -16.87
C THR A 210 3.54 -18.18 -17.74
N ARG A 211 4.41 -19.10 -17.32
CA ARG A 211 5.65 -19.49 -18.00
C ARG A 211 5.78 -21.00 -18.06
N VAL A 212 6.28 -21.52 -19.18
CA VAL A 212 6.34 -22.97 -19.42
C VAL A 212 7.67 -23.41 -20.06
N GLU A 213 8.25 -24.45 -19.48
CA GLU A 213 9.41 -25.22 -19.90
C GLU A 213 9.48 -26.42 -18.95
N ALA A 214 9.70 -27.66 -19.38
CA ALA A 214 9.83 -28.14 -20.74
C ALA A 214 8.47 -28.09 -21.45
N THR A 215 8.46 -27.73 -22.73
CA THR A 215 7.20 -27.49 -23.45
C THR A 215 7.32 -27.90 -24.89
N ILE A 216 6.29 -28.60 -25.38
CA ILE A 216 6.08 -28.89 -26.80
C ILE A 216 5.11 -27.84 -27.35
N MET A 217 5.61 -27.01 -28.25
CA MET A 217 4.82 -26.04 -29.02
C MET A 217 4.47 -26.64 -30.38
N ARG A 218 3.27 -26.36 -30.87
CA ARG A 218 2.74 -26.86 -32.15
C ARG A 218 2.25 -25.70 -32.98
N ASP A 219 2.57 -25.70 -34.27
CA ASP A 219 1.99 -24.77 -35.25
C ASP A 219 0.83 -25.42 -35.99
N GLY A 220 -0.41 -25.23 -35.53
CA GLY A 220 -1.60 -25.80 -36.17
C GLY A 220 -1.46 -27.29 -36.51
N PRO A 221 -1.67 -27.71 -37.77
CA PRO A 221 -1.44 -29.08 -38.22
C PRO A 221 0.03 -29.41 -38.56
N ARG A 222 0.96 -28.43 -38.52
CA ARG A 222 2.36 -28.52 -38.98
C ARG A 222 3.33 -29.01 -37.89
N GLY A 223 4.60 -28.62 -37.91
CA GLY A 223 5.65 -29.10 -37.01
C GLY A 223 5.57 -28.61 -35.56
N ARG A 224 6.60 -28.96 -34.79
CA ARG A 224 6.73 -28.76 -33.34
C ARG A 224 8.08 -28.19 -32.94
N LEU A 225 8.08 -27.40 -31.88
CA LEU A 225 9.29 -26.88 -31.25
C LEU A 225 9.31 -27.25 -29.78
N MET A 226 10.45 -27.71 -29.29
CA MET A 226 10.63 -28.04 -27.88
C MET A 226 11.90 -27.42 -27.30
N MET A 227 11.72 -26.79 -26.14
CA MET A 227 12.82 -26.42 -25.25
C MET A 227 12.88 -27.35 -24.05
N LEU A 228 14.10 -27.71 -23.65
CA LEU A 228 14.33 -28.61 -22.54
C LEU A 228 15.65 -28.30 -21.79
N PHE A 229 15.50 -27.96 -20.51
CA PHE A 229 16.57 -27.63 -19.56
C PHE A 229 17.47 -26.47 -20.04
N GLN A 230 16.89 -25.29 -20.27
CA GLN A 230 17.58 -24.13 -20.80
C GLN A 230 18.28 -23.30 -19.70
N THR A 231 19.29 -23.89 -19.07
CA THR A 231 20.00 -23.29 -17.93
C THR A 231 21.50 -23.36 -18.12
N ASN A 232 22.18 -22.26 -17.85
CA ASN A 232 23.60 -22.16 -18.13
C ASN A 232 24.45 -23.00 -17.17
N GLY A 233 25.28 -23.91 -17.72
CA GLY A 233 26.21 -24.71 -16.93
C GLY A 233 25.60 -25.94 -16.25
N GLU A 234 24.36 -26.32 -16.54
CA GLU A 234 23.68 -27.48 -15.94
C GLU A 234 23.74 -28.75 -16.82
N GLY A 235 24.93 -29.31 -16.99
CA GLY A 235 25.15 -30.51 -17.82
C GLY A 235 24.58 -31.82 -17.24
N TRP A 236 24.25 -31.84 -15.95
CA TRP A 236 23.76 -33.02 -15.23
C TRP A 236 22.24 -33.25 -15.33
N ASN A 237 21.49 -32.29 -15.86
CA ASN A 237 20.06 -32.48 -16.09
C ASN A 237 19.82 -33.68 -17.04
N PRO A 238 18.77 -34.49 -16.84
CA PRO A 238 18.50 -35.70 -17.62
C PRO A 238 17.95 -35.37 -19.03
N LYS A 239 18.62 -34.47 -19.76
CA LYS A 239 18.28 -33.96 -21.10
C LYS A 239 18.03 -35.11 -22.06
N GLY A 240 18.95 -36.08 -22.11
CA GLY A 240 18.85 -37.20 -23.04
C GLY A 240 17.71 -38.17 -22.73
N ALA A 241 17.47 -38.45 -21.44
CA ALA A 241 16.39 -39.34 -21.03
C ALA A 241 15.02 -38.73 -21.31
N VAL A 242 14.83 -37.45 -20.97
CA VAL A 242 13.59 -36.73 -21.24
C VAL A 242 13.36 -36.54 -22.74
N ALA A 243 14.40 -36.23 -23.53
CA ALA A 243 14.28 -36.11 -24.98
C ALA A 243 13.84 -37.44 -25.62
N ALA A 244 14.42 -38.57 -25.24
CA ALA A 244 13.99 -39.88 -25.72
C ALA A 244 12.53 -40.18 -25.34
N GLU A 245 12.15 -39.90 -24.07
CA GLU A 245 10.77 -40.07 -23.60
C GLU A 245 9.79 -39.24 -24.44
N VAL A 246 10.12 -38.00 -24.79
CA VAL A 246 9.31 -37.17 -25.69
C VAL A 246 9.26 -37.76 -27.10
N CYS A 247 10.37 -38.18 -27.69
CA CYS A 247 10.36 -38.78 -29.03
C CYS A 247 9.44 -40.00 -29.09
N SER A 248 9.48 -40.89 -28.09
CA SER A 248 8.58 -42.03 -28.04
C SER A 248 7.09 -41.64 -27.95
N TRP A 249 6.78 -40.52 -27.28
CA TRP A 249 5.42 -39.98 -27.23
C TRP A 249 4.98 -39.39 -28.57
N VAL A 250 5.85 -38.61 -29.22
CA VAL A 250 5.60 -38.02 -30.55
C VAL A 250 5.35 -39.10 -31.60
N PHE A 251 6.10 -40.21 -31.55
CA PHE A 251 5.97 -41.33 -32.49
C PHE A 251 4.88 -42.35 -32.11
N GLY A 252 4.23 -42.18 -30.96
CA GLY A 252 3.25 -43.17 -30.46
C GLY A 252 3.86 -44.54 -30.16
N VAL A 253 5.16 -44.60 -29.86
CA VAL A 253 5.89 -45.85 -29.60
C VAL A 253 5.64 -46.32 -28.17
N ASN A 254 5.13 -47.54 -28.02
CA ASN A 254 5.05 -48.19 -26.72
C ASN A 254 6.45 -48.63 -26.27
N ARG A 255 6.90 -48.11 -25.13
CA ARG A 255 8.25 -48.35 -24.54
C ARG A 255 8.44 -49.78 -23.99
N GLY A 256 7.41 -50.62 -24.04
CA GLY A 256 7.42 -51.99 -23.55
C GLY A 256 6.61 -52.19 -22.27
N ALA A 257 6.42 -53.45 -21.87
CA ALA A 257 5.69 -53.78 -20.65
C ALA A 257 6.43 -53.30 -19.38
N PRO A 258 5.71 -52.93 -18.31
CA PRO A 258 6.34 -52.57 -17.05
C PRO A 258 7.12 -53.76 -16.49
N THR A 259 8.31 -53.49 -15.95
CA THR A 259 9.18 -54.45 -15.27
C THR A 259 9.37 -54.10 -13.79
N ALA A 260 9.08 -52.86 -13.39
CA ALA A 260 9.20 -52.38 -12.02
C ALA A 260 8.13 -51.33 -11.66
N VAL A 261 7.99 -51.06 -10.36
CA VAL A 261 7.28 -49.88 -9.84
C VAL A 261 8.28 -48.93 -9.18
N GLY A 262 8.12 -47.61 -9.38
CA GLY A 262 8.96 -46.57 -8.81
C GLY A 262 8.25 -45.72 -7.77
N VAL A 263 9.01 -45.04 -6.90
CA VAL A 263 8.51 -44.03 -5.96
C VAL A 263 9.29 -42.74 -6.15
N ARG A 264 8.61 -41.64 -6.49
CA ARG A 264 9.17 -40.28 -6.60
C ARG A 264 8.41 -39.35 -5.65
N ALA A 265 9.08 -38.47 -4.91
CA ALA A 265 8.39 -37.42 -4.16
C ALA A 265 8.56 -36.08 -4.87
N VAL A 266 7.51 -35.26 -4.91
CA VAL A 266 7.46 -34.06 -5.76
C VAL A 266 8.42 -32.95 -5.29
N LYS A 267 8.86 -32.96 -4.03
CA LYS A 267 9.78 -31.95 -3.47
C LYS A 267 11.27 -32.31 -3.48
N ALA A 268 11.67 -33.43 -4.09
CA ALA A 268 13.08 -33.79 -4.17
C ALA A 268 13.76 -33.21 -5.42
N ALA A 269 14.22 -31.97 -5.33
CA ALA A 269 15.12 -31.42 -6.35
C ALA A 269 16.59 -31.62 -5.94
N LYS A 270 17.34 -32.32 -6.83
CA LYS A 270 18.77 -32.11 -7.19
C LYS A 270 19.65 -33.37 -7.23
N ALA A 271 19.55 -34.20 -8.26
CA ALA A 271 20.59 -35.18 -8.56
C ALA A 271 21.93 -34.50 -8.94
N ALA A 272 22.94 -34.69 -8.07
CA ALA A 272 24.41 -34.60 -8.25
C ALA A 272 25.10 -33.25 -8.62
N ILE A 273 26.21 -32.97 -7.92
CA ILE A 273 27.09 -31.78 -7.92
C ILE A 273 28.40 -32.03 -8.72
N LEU A 274 28.97 -30.96 -9.33
CA LEU A 274 30.35 -30.39 -9.23
C LEU A 274 30.49 -29.25 -10.29
N ALA A 275 30.97 -28.00 -10.12
CA ALA A 275 31.86 -27.28 -9.16
C ALA A 275 31.38 -25.78 -9.02
N PHE A 276 31.70 -24.94 -8.01
CA PHE A 276 32.99 -24.50 -7.41
C PHE A 276 32.73 -23.71 -6.09
N PRO A 277 33.67 -23.62 -5.09
CA PRO A 277 34.93 -24.34 -4.92
C PRO A 277 34.80 -25.60 -4.03
N PRO A 278 35.85 -26.45 -3.94
CA PRO A 278 35.70 -27.87 -3.65
C PRO A 278 36.04 -28.23 -2.20
N ALA A 279 35.08 -28.81 -1.47
CA ALA A 279 35.33 -29.81 -0.44
C ALA A 279 34.04 -30.60 -0.18
N THR A 280 33.92 -31.80 -0.76
CA THR A 280 33.02 -32.88 -0.31
C THR A 280 31.63 -32.47 0.20
N GLY A 281 30.74 -32.00 -0.69
CA GLY A 281 29.33 -31.79 -0.35
C GLY A 281 28.44 -32.38 -1.44
N VAL A 282 27.80 -33.50 -1.15
CA VAL A 282 26.73 -34.08 -2.00
C VAL A 282 25.45 -33.33 -1.65
N THR A 283 24.72 -32.76 -2.62
CA THR A 283 23.36 -32.28 -2.36
C THR A 283 22.50 -33.47 -2.05
N ASP A 284 22.03 -33.53 -0.80
CA ASP A 284 21.12 -34.56 -0.37
C ASP A 284 19.77 -34.36 -1.05
N THR A 285 19.42 -35.28 -1.96
CA THR A 285 18.19 -35.25 -2.76
C THR A 285 16.99 -35.84 -2.03
N THR A 286 17.16 -36.16 -0.75
CA THR A 286 16.12 -36.78 0.04
C THR A 286 14.99 -35.76 0.23
N PRO A 287 13.74 -36.08 -0.15
CA PRO A 287 12.61 -35.21 0.08
C PRO A 287 12.45 -34.92 1.59
N VAL A 288 12.17 -33.66 1.92
CA VAL A 288 12.04 -33.18 3.30
C VAL A 288 10.63 -32.68 3.60
N ALA A 289 10.17 -32.86 4.85
CA ALA A 289 8.92 -32.28 5.34
C ALA A 289 8.93 -32.11 6.86
N TRP A 290 8.00 -31.31 7.37
CA TRP A 290 7.73 -31.26 8.80
C TRP A 290 6.87 -32.43 9.24
N ALA A 291 7.12 -32.91 10.46
CA ALA A 291 6.22 -33.80 11.16
C ALA A 291 4.82 -33.18 11.22
N GLY A 292 3.82 -33.94 10.77
CA GLY A 292 2.43 -33.53 10.68
C GLY A 292 2.01 -32.98 9.32
N ASP A 293 2.94 -32.62 8.44
CA ASP A 293 2.63 -32.09 7.11
C ASP A 293 2.47 -33.23 6.08
N ALA A 294 1.56 -33.03 5.12
CA ALA A 294 1.36 -33.96 4.02
C ALA A 294 2.32 -33.67 2.85
N VAL A 295 2.85 -34.72 2.24
CA VAL A 295 3.77 -34.67 1.10
C VAL A 295 3.22 -35.50 -0.05
N GLU A 296 3.21 -34.94 -1.26
CA GLU A 296 2.83 -35.67 -2.47
C GLU A 296 3.94 -36.63 -2.92
N VAL A 297 3.56 -37.86 -3.21
CA VAL A 297 4.40 -38.95 -3.67
C VAL A 297 3.77 -39.56 -4.93
N THR A 298 4.53 -39.60 -6.02
CA THR A 298 4.17 -40.21 -7.30
C THR A 298 4.66 -41.66 -7.34
N VAL A 299 3.80 -42.59 -7.76
CA VAL A 299 4.15 -43.99 -8.01
C VAL A 299 4.07 -44.28 -9.50
N ASP A 300 5.16 -44.76 -10.08
CA ASP A 300 5.29 -44.98 -11.53
C ASP A 300 5.36 -46.45 -11.90
N LEU A 301 4.87 -46.79 -13.10
CA LEU A 301 5.17 -48.03 -13.80
C LEU A 301 6.44 -47.83 -14.64
N LEU A 302 7.49 -48.59 -14.38
CA LEU A 302 8.78 -48.43 -15.06
C LEU A 302 9.08 -49.61 -15.99
N GLU A 303 9.65 -49.34 -17.17
CA GLU A 303 10.21 -50.35 -18.06
C GLU A 303 11.71 -50.62 -17.76
N ALA A 304 12.34 -51.52 -18.52
CA ALA A 304 13.69 -52.02 -18.26
C ALA A 304 14.80 -50.95 -18.23
N THR A 305 14.62 -49.81 -18.91
CA THR A 305 15.55 -48.66 -18.90
C THR A 305 15.22 -47.64 -17.81
N GLY A 306 14.23 -47.93 -16.95
CA GLY A 306 13.82 -47.10 -15.82
C GLY A 306 12.94 -45.90 -16.18
N SER A 307 12.44 -45.80 -17.41
CA SER A 307 11.46 -44.78 -17.80
C SER A 307 10.03 -45.29 -17.55
N SER A 308 9.10 -44.36 -17.40
CA SER A 308 7.69 -44.67 -17.24
C SER A 308 7.12 -45.34 -18.49
N THR A 309 6.19 -46.27 -18.30
CA THR A 309 5.49 -46.96 -19.38
C THR A 309 4.01 -47.18 -19.02
N LEU A 310 3.23 -47.64 -19.99
CA LEU A 310 1.81 -47.93 -19.85
C LEU A 310 1.58 -49.43 -19.64
N SER A 311 0.56 -49.76 -18.85
CA SER A 311 0.02 -51.13 -18.75
C SER A 311 -1.30 -51.23 -19.51
N ALA A 312 -1.53 -52.39 -20.15
CA ALA A 312 -2.79 -52.70 -20.84
C ALA A 312 -3.93 -53.07 -19.86
N THR A 313 -3.59 -53.38 -18.60
CA THR A 313 -4.54 -53.69 -17.53
C THR A 313 -4.22 -52.86 -16.30
N ASP A 314 -5.21 -52.68 -15.43
CA ASP A 314 -5.00 -52.04 -14.13
C ASP A 314 -3.88 -52.73 -13.33
N VAL A 315 -2.98 -51.93 -12.76
CA VAL A 315 -1.90 -52.43 -11.89
C VAL A 315 -2.17 -51.99 -10.48
N THR A 316 -2.26 -52.95 -9.57
CA THR A 316 -2.43 -52.67 -8.13
C THR A 316 -1.06 -52.58 -7.48
N VAL A 317 -0.77 -51.43 -6.86
CA VAL A 317 0.49 -51.17 -6.16
C VAL A 317 0.21 -51.00 -4.66
N ASN A 318 0.94 -51.76 -3.85
CA ASN A 318 0.94 -51.62 -2.40
C ASN A 318 2.11 -50.74 -1.99
N LEU A 319 1.78 -49.67 -1.28
CA LEU A 319 2.73 -48.77 -0.64
C LEU A 319 2.84 -49.09 0.85
N THR A 320 4.08 -49.14 1.33
CA THR A 320 4.43 -49.36 2.74
C THR A 320 5.50 -48.36 3.16
N THR A 321 5.59 -48.12 4.47
CA THR A 321 6.63 -47.31 5.11
C THR A 321 7.24 -48.11 6.25
N ASP A 322 8.53 -47.91 6.53
CA ASP A 322 9.19 -48.45 7.72
C ASP A 322 8.94 -47.60 8.98
N SER A 323 8.32 -46.42 8.86
CA SER A 323 7.93 -45.60 9.99
C SER A 323 6.68 -46.13 10.71
N ALA A 324 6.77 -46.21 12.04
CA ALA A 324 5.64 -46.60 12.89
C ALA A 324 4.46 -45.59 12.86
N THR A 325 4.76 -44.32 12.60
CA THR A 325 3.79 -43.20 12.61
C THR A 325 3.47 -42.68 11.22
N GLY A 326 4.17 -43.17 10.19
CA GLY A 326 3.91 -42.86 8.80
C GLY A 326 2.56 -43.37 8.33
N ARG A 327 1.83 -42.53 7.59
CA ARG A 327 0.48 -42.81 7.09
C ARG A 327 0.34 -42.31 5.66
N PHE A 328 -0.45 -43.02 4.86
CA PHE A 328 -0.76 -42.67 3.49
C PHE A 328 -2.24 -42.27 3.32
N ASP A 329 -2.51 -41.44 2.31
CA ASP A 329 -3.86 -41.11 1.85
C ASP A 329 -3.84 -40.82 0.32
N THR A 330 -5.02 -40.76 -0.30
CA THR A 330 -5.19 -40.38 -1.72
C THR A 330 -5.51 -38.89 -1.89
N ALA A 331 -5.73 -38.17 -0.79
CA ALA A 331 -5.98 -36.73 -0.78
C ALA A 331 -5.02 -36.01 0.20
N ALA A 332 -4.63 -34.78 -0.15
CA ALA A 332 -3.71 -33.97 0.66
C ALA A 332 -4.28 -33.60 2.04
N ASP A 333 -5.60 -33.43 2.13
CA ASP A 333 -6.39 -33.14 3.34
C ASP A 333 -7.07 -34.38 3.91
N GLY A 334 -6.62 -35.57 3.49
CA GLY A 334 -7.17 -36.83 3.92
C GLY A 334 -7.03 -37.09 5.42
N SER A 335 -7.61 -38.20 5.87
CA SER A 335 -7.59 -38.59 7.29
C SER A 335 -6.27 -39.23 7.73
N PHE A 336 -5.45 -39.70 6.77
CA PHE A 336 -4.15 -40.34 7.01
C PHE A 336 -4.22 -41.46 8.07
N SER A 337 -5.14 -42.41 7.91
CA SER A 337 -5.35 -43.50 8.87
C SER A 337 -4.55 -44.77 8.60
N ALA A 338 -3.97 -44.94 7.40
CA ALA A 338 -3.40 -46.22 6.94
C ALA A 338 -1.86 -46.19 6.88
N SER A 339 -1.18 -47.13 7.55
CA SER A 339 0.29 -47.30 7.46
C SER A 339 0.75 -48.02 6.18
N SER A 340 -0.20 -48.56 5.43
CA SER A 340 0.00 -49.10 4.09
C SER A 340 -1.26 -48.82 3.27
N ILE A 341 -1.11 -48.50 2.00
CA ILE A 341 -2.24 -48.26 1.10
C ILE A 341 -2.08 -49.06 -0.18
N SER A 342 -3.19 -49.61 -0.67
CA SER A 342 -3.26 -50.23 -1.99
C SER A 342 -3.89 -49.22 -2.93
N VAL A 343 -3.18 -48.86 -3.99
CA VAL A 343 -3.64 -47.94 -5.04
C VAL A 343 -3.61 -48.62 -6.39
N THR A 344 -4.52 -48.21 -7.27
CA THR A 344 -4.60 -48.74 -8.64
C THR A 344 -4.06 -47.69 -9.59
N ILE A 345 -3.07 -48.08 -10.40
CA ILE A 345 -2.70 -47.36 -11.61
C ILE A 345 -3.60 -47.90 -12.73
N PRO A 346 -4.56 -47.11 -13.26
CA PRO A 346 -5.50 -47.59 -14.27
C PRO A 346 -4.80 -47.99 -15.56
N ALA A 347 -5.38 -48.93 -16.31
CA ALA A 347 -4.94 -49.26 -17.66
C ALA A 347 -4.78 -48.00 -18.52
N GLY A 348 -3.66 -47.89 -19.23
CA GLY A 348 -3.32 -46.70 -20.03
C GLY A 348 -2.81 -45.50 -19.23
N SER A 349 -2.62 -45.61 -17.91
CA SER A 349 -1.96 -44.59 -17.08
C SER A 349 -0.55 -45.04 -16.68
N PRO A 350 0.46 -44.15 -16.70
CA PRO A 350 1.83 -44.49 -16.31
C PRO A 350 2.11 -44.30 -14.81
N TYR A 351 1.27 -43.56 -14.08
CA TYR A 351 1.49 -43.25 -12.67
C TYR A 351 0.18 -43.04 -11.88
N VAL A 352 0.31 -42.97 -10.56
CA VAL A 352 -0.71 -42.47 -9.63
C VAL A 352 -0.05 -41.61 -8.54
N ASP A 353 -0.72 -40.53 -8.14
CA ASP A 353 -0.28 -39.68 -7.02
C ASP A 353 -0.96 -40.14 -5.73
N VAL A 354 -0.18 -40.16 -4.65
CA VAL A 354 -0.60 -40.43 -3.27
C VAL A 354 0.02 -39.41 -2.33
N TYR A 355 -0.44 -39.37 -1.09
CA TYR A 355 0.11 -38.47 -0.07
C TYR A 355 0.65 -39.27 1.10
N TYR A 356 1.80 -38.85 1.61
CA TYR A 356 2.44 -39.39 2.80
C TYR A 356 2.49 -38.32 3.90
N LYS A 357 2.22 -38.72 5.13
CA LYS A 357 2.34 -37.88 6.33
C LYS A 357 2.94 -38.70 7.45
N ASP A 358 3.86 -38.10 8.20
CA ASP A 358 4.44 -38.72 9.38
C ASP A 358 4.26 -37.79 10.59
N ALA A 359 3.87 -38.34 11.73
CA ALA A 359 3.57 -37.55 12.93
C ALA A 359 4.83 -37.21 13.76
N VAL A 360 5.97 -37.85 13.49
CA VAL A 360 7.21 -37.67 14.27
C VAL A 360 8.42 -37.53 13.36
N THR A 361 9.50 -36.97 13.91
CA THR A 361 10.80 -36.90 13.24
C THR A 361 11.35 -38.30 12.96
N CYS A 362 11.70 -38.56 11.71
CA CYS A 362 12.28 -39.83 11.28
C CYS A 362 12.84 -39.70 9.85
N THR A 363 13.50 -40.76 9.36
CA THR A 363 14.00 -40.83 7.98
C THR A 363 13.39 -42.06 7.30
N PRO A 364 12.09 -42.03 6.92
CA PRO A 364 11.41 -43.24 6.51
C PRO A 364 11.77 -43.68 5.10
N THR A 365 11.71 -44.99 4.85
CA THR A 365 11.78 -45.60 3.53
C THR A 365 10.38 -45.96 3.04
N LEU A 366 9.91 -45.27 2.00
CA LEU A 366 8.67 -45.63 1.30
C LEU A 366 8.97 -46.72 0.29
N THR A 367 8.21 -47.82 0.30
CA THR A 367 8.38 -48.94 -0.62
C THR A 367 7.08 -49.20 -1.40
N ALA A 368 7.17 -49.15 -2.73
CA ALA A 368 6.11 -49.58 -3.65
C ALA A 368 6.37 -51.00 -4.13
N SER A 369 5.34 -51.84 -4.10
CA SER A 369 5.40 -53.22 -4.56
C SER A 369 4.14 -53.58 -5.35
N SER A 370 4.32 -54.33 -6.43
CA SER A 370 3.23 -54.90 -7.23
C SER A 370 3.54 -56.36 -7.51
N ALA A 371 2.50 -57.18 -7.72
CA ALA A 371 2.70 -58.56 -8.14
C ALA A 371 3.47 -58.61 -9.47
N SER A 372 4.52 -59.43 -9.52
CA SER A 372 5.34 -59.68 -10.73
C SER A 372 6.14 -58.49 -11.27
N LEU A 373 6.24 -57.38 -10.55
CA LEU A 373 7.11 -56.24 -10.87
C LEU A 373 8.18 -56.06 -9.78
N ALA A 374 9.38 -55.62 -10.16
CA ALA A 374 10.40 -55.26 -9.18
C ALA A 374 9.94 -54.07 -8.32
N SER A 375 10.15 -54.14 -7.01
CA SER A 375 9.77 -53.09 -6.07
C SER A 375 10.72 -51.90 -6.14
N GLY A 376 10.18 -50.69 -6.00
CA GLY A 376 10.93 -49.45 -5.85
C GLY A 376 10.85 -48.91 -4.44
N SER A 377 11.89 -48.22 -3.98
CA SER A 377 11.88 -47.55 -2.68
C SER A 377 12.50 -46.16 -2.75
N ARG A 378 12.10 -45.28 -1.81
CA ARG A 378 12.60 -43.92 -1.69
C ARG A 378 12.70 -43.52 -0.21
N LEU A 379 13.87 -42.99 0.18
CA LEU A 379 14.09 -42.39 1.49
C LEU A 379 13.39 -41.02 1.57
N MET A 380 12.94 -40.61 2.74
CA MET A 380 12.48 -39.26 3.08
C MET A 380 13.10 -38.80 4.40
N LYS A 381 13.11 -37.50 4.70
CA LYS A 381 13.40 -36.95 6.03
C LYS A 381 12.20 -36.16 6.55
N ILE A 382 11.84 -36.44 7.79
CA ILE A 382 10.78 -35.75 8.52
C ILE A 382 11.44 -35.04 9.69
N PHE A 383 11.30 -33.72 9.77
CA PHE A 383 11.87 -32.88 10.82
C PHE A 383 10.82 -32.50 11.87
N ALA A 384 11.25 -32.28 13.11
CA ALA A 384 10.36 -31.80 14.16
C ALA A 384 10.28 -30.27 14.16
N ARG A 385 9.11 -29.74 14.54
CA ARG A 385 8.96 -28.35 14.97
C ARG A 385 9.30 -28.20 16.45
N THR A 386 10.41 -28.78 16.89
CA THR A 386 10.88 -28.70 18.29
C THR A 386 11.79 -27.51 18.48
N TYR A 387 11.67 -26.87 19.63
CA TYR A 387 12.47 -25.73 20.06
C TYR A 387 13.36 -26.17 21.22
N ALA A 388 14.63 -25.79 21.20
CA ALA A 388 15.39 -25.75 22.44
C ALA A 388 14.71 -24.76 23.41
N PRO A 389 14.90 -24.90 24.74
CA PRO A 389 14.43 -23.89 25.69
C PRO A 389 14.90 -22.50 25.28
N GLY A 390 14.05 -21.48 25.48
CA GLY A 390 14.40 -20.09 25.13
C GLY A 390 15.71 -19.64 25.80
N GLY A 391 16.60 -19.06 24.99
CA GLY A 391 17.86 -18.47 25.40
C GLY A 391 17.76 -16.97 25.66
N GLU A 392 18.76 -16.25 25.19
CA GLU A 392 18.89 -14.80 25.24
C GLU A 392 18.67 -14.17 23.85
N VAL A 393 18.43 -12.86 23.86
CA VAL A 393 18.21 -12.07 22.64
C VAL A 393 19.24 -10.94 22.54
N ALA A 394 19.83 -10.77 21.37
CA ALA A 394 20.71 -9.65 21.05
C ALA A 394 20.08 -8.78 19.95
N PHE A 395 20.00 -7.47 20.20
CA PHE A 395 19.60 -6.47 19.21
C PHE A 395 20.84 -5.68 18.79
N TYR A 396 21.22 -5.75 17.52
CA TYR A 396 22.31 -4.95 16.96
C TYR A 396 21.76 -3.73 16.23
N THR A 397 22.00 -2.55 16.82
CA THR A 397 21.56 -1.25 16.30
C THR A 397 22.73 -0.32 15.97
N ALA A 398 23.97 -0.73 16.26
CA ALA A 398 25.15 0.06 15.93
C ALA A 398 25.30 0.27 14.42
N GLY A 399 24.95 -0.72 13.59
CA GLY A 399 24.99 -0.65 12.12
C GLY A 399 23.60 -0.74 11.49
N VAL A 400 23.01 0.40 11.14
CA VAL A 400 21.68 0.51 10.50
C VAL A 400 21.78 0.84 9.01
N SER A 401 20.73 0.56 8.23
CA SER A 401 20.67 0.95 6.81
C SER A 401 19.36 1.67 6.48
N TRP A 402 18.26 0.96 6.19
CA TRP A 402 16.96 1.53 5.82
C TRP A 402 16.18 2.25 6.92
N VAL A 403 16.72 2.30 8.14
CA VAL A 403 16.14 2.99 9.29
C VAL A 403 17.18 3.85 9.98
N GLY A 404 16.76 4.96 10.59
CA GLY A 404 17.64 5.79 11.41
C GLY A 404 18.11 5.06 12.68
N ALA A 405 19.30 5.40 13.18
CA ALA A 405 19.86 4.79 14.39
C ALA A 405 18.98 5.03 15.63
N ALA A 406 18.40 6.24 15.74
CA ALA A 406 17.44 6.56 16.80
C ALA A 406 16.19 5.67 16.72
N THR A 407 15.63 5.51 15.52
CA THR A 407 14.48 4.61 15.28
C THR A 407 14.82 3.16 15.62
N ALA A 408 15.97 2.66 15.18
CA ALA A 408 16.41 1.29 15.48
C ALA A 408 16.59 1.06 16.99
N ASN A 409 17.23 1.99 17.71
CA ASN A 409 17.35 1.94 19.18
C ASN A 409 15.98 1.93 19.86
N ALA A 410 15.07 2.80 19.43
CA ALA A 410 13.71 2.85 19.97
C ALA A 410 12.96 1.53 19.73
N GLN A 411 13.06 0.96 18.52
CA GLN A 411 12.42 -0.33 18.18
C GLN A 411 13.06 -1.50 18.96
N ALA A 412 14.38 -1.53 19.11
CA ALA A 412 15.06 -2.53 19.94
C ALA A 412 14.62 -2.43 21.42
N GLN A 413 14.48 -1.21 21.94
CA GLN A 413 14.01 -1.00 23.31
C GLN A 413 12.54 -1.43 23.49
N ILE A 414 11.68 -1.15 22.51
CA ILE A 414 10.29 -1.64 22.50
C ILE A 414 10.27 -3.17 22.57
N ALA A 415 11.10 -3.84 21.76
CA ALA A 415 11.18 -5.28 21.73
C ALA A 415 11.68 -5.85 23.07
N ALA A 416 12.77 -5.32 23.60
CA ALA A 416 13.34 -5.72 24.89
C ALA A 416 12.34 -5.52 26.05
N ASN A 417 11.63 -4.39 26.08
CA ASN A 417 10.61 -4.13 27.10
C ASN A 417 9.48 -5.17 27.04
N LYS A 418 8.97 -5.49 25.83
CA LYS A 418 7.95 -6.52 25.65
C LYS A 418 8.42 -7.91 26.08
N LEU A 419 9.64 -8.28 25.73
CA LEU A 419 10.25 -9.56 26.08
C LEU A 419 10.55 -9.69 27.59
N SER A 420 10.89 -8.58 28.26
CA SER A 420 11.12 -8.56 29.71
C SER A 420 9.89 -8.95 30.54
N ILE A 421 8.67 -8.69 30.03
CA ILE A 421 7.41 -9.13 30.65
C ILE A 421 7.37 -10.66 30.79
N LEU A 422 8.00 -11.37 29.84
CA LEU A 422 8.10 -12.82 29.81
C LEU A 422 9.35 -13.34 30.54
N GLY A 423 10.14 -12.46 31.16
CA GLY A 423 11.40 -12.81 31.82
C GLY A 423 12.54 -13.16 30.85
N VAL A 424 12.44 -12.74 29.58
CA VAL A 424 13.49 -12.97 28.58
C VAL A 424 14.58 -11.91 28.70
N THR A 425 15.83 -12.35 28.81
CA THR A 425 17.00 -11.47 28.87
C THR A 425 17.33 -10.95 27.47
N SER A 426 17.51 -9.64 27.33
CA SER A 426 17.86 -8.99 26.07
C SER A 426 19.04 -8.03 26.24
N GLY A 427 19.99 -8.06 25.31
CA GLY A 427 21.09 -7.08 25.19
C GLY A 427 20.91 -6.21 23.94
N ILE A 428 21.20 -4.91 24.06
CA ILE A 428 21.19 -3.96 22.94
C ILE A 428 22.62 -3.49 22.68
N TYR A 429 23.14 -3.80 21.51
CA TYR A 429 24.48 -3.44 21.03
C TYR A 429 24.36 -2.21 20.13
N SER A 430 24.36 -1.02 20.75
CA SER A 430 24.26 0.27 20.07
C SER A 430 25.62 0.83 19.67
N ALA A 431 25.64 1.91 18.91
CA ALA A 431 26.86 2.71 18.78
C ALA A 431 27.25 3.22 20.18
N ILE A 432 28.52 3.08 20.55
CA ILE A 432 29.09 3.82 21.68
C ILE A 432 29.15 5.29 21.24
N ASP A 433 29.10 6.26 22.15
CA ASP A 433 29.29 7.71 21.87
C ASP A 433 30.62 8.06 21.15
N ASP A 434 31.39 7.05 20.74
CA ASP A 434 32.52 7.10 19.84
C ASP A 434 32.17 6.44 18.48
N PRO A 435 32.06 7.20 17.37
CA PRO A 435 31.77 6.66 16.04
C PRO A 435 32.85 5.69 15.49
N VAL A 436 33.98 5.51 16.20
CA VAL A 436 35.06 4.58 15.85
C VAL A 436 34.97 3.23 16.59
N LEU A 437 34.27 3.15 17.72
CA LEU A 437 34.18 1.95 18.55
C LEU A 437 32.75 1.39 18.55
N LEU A 438 32.50 0.44 17.64
CA LEU A 438 31.25 -0.33 17.63
C LEU A 438 31.40 -1.54 18.52
N ASP A 439 30.31 -1.94 19.17
CA ASP A 439 30.27 -3.11 20.05
C ASP A 439 30.22 -4.46 19.28
N GLU A 440 30.86 -4.52 18.11
CA GLU A 440 30.86 -5.67 17.21
C GLU A 440 31.72 -6.83 17.74
N ALA A 441 32.72 -6.52 18.57
CA ALA A 441 33.56 -7.53 19.22
C ALA A 441 32.78 -8.24 20.33
N ASP A 442 32.03 -7.51 21.16
CA ASP A 442 31.24 -8.12 22.23
C ASP A 442 30.04 -8.86 21.66
N LEU A 443 29.43 -8.35 20.58
CA LEU A 443 28.41 -9.11 19.83
C LEU A 443 28.96 -10.44 19.31
N ALA A 444 30.15 -10.43 18.69
CA ALA A 444 30.78 -11.65 18.18
C ALA A 444 31.12 -12.63 19.31
N ALA A 445 31.59 -12.12 20.46
CA ALA A 445 31.86 -12.92 21.65
C ALA A 445 30.57 -13.52 22.23
N TRP A 446 29.48 -12.75 22.27
CA TRP A 446 28.16 -13.23 22.69
C TRP A 446 27.69 -14.35 21.76
N MET A 447 27.67 -14.12 20.43
CA MET A 447 27.24 -15.14 19.47
C MET A 447 28.04 -16.43 19.60
N THR A 448 29.38 -16.33 19.70
CA THR A 448 30.26 -17.48 19.89
C THR A 448 29.93 -18.25 21.18
N ALA A 449 29.62 -17.55 22.27
CA ALA A 449 29.25 -18.17 23.54
C ALA A 449 27.85 -18.80 23.53
N LYS A 450 26.98 -18.36 22.60
CA LYS A 450 25.62 -18.88 22.44
C LYS A 450 25.56 -20.08 21.49
N THR A 451 26.41 -20.14 20.48
CA THR A 451 26.50 -21.30 19.58
C THR A 451 26.80 -22.61 20.32
N GLY A 452 25.93 -23.60 20.16
CA GLY A 452 26.09 -24.95 20.72
C GLY A 452 25.75 -25.08 22.21
N ASN A 453 24.98 -24.15 22.79
CA ASN A 453 24.69 -24.09 24.22
C ASN A 453 23.42 -24.85 24.65
N GLY A 454 22.67 -25.42 23.70
CA GLY A 454 21.43 -26.14 23.93
C GLY A 454 20.20 -25.26 24.22
N ARG A 455 20.24 -23.97 23.88
CA ARG A 455 19.14 -22.99 24.02
C ARG A 455 18.95 -22.22 22.73
N LEU A 456 17.71 -21.82 22.46
CA LEU A 456 17.38 -21.05 21.26
C LEU A 456 17.69 -19.56 21.51
N ASP A 457 18.83 -19.09 21.02
CA ASP A 457 19.25 -17.70 21.09
C ASP A 457 18.84 -16.93 19.81
N VAL A 458 18.59 -15.63 19.94
CA VAL A 458 18.12 -14.79 18.81
C VAL A 458 19.01 -13.57 18.62
N LEU A 459 19.51 -13.37 17.40
CA LEU A 459 20.09 -12.11 16.95
C LEU A 459 19.08 -11.37 16.06
N MET A 460 18.82 -10.10 16.34
CA MET A 460 18.12 -9.18 15.44
C MET A 460 19.06 -8.07 14.96
N ILE A 461 19.16 -7.91 13.64
CA ILE A 461 19.91 -6.84 12.99
C ILE A 461 18.98 -5.83 12.28
N PHE A 462 19.26 -4.54 12.44
CA PHE A 462 18.49 -3.44 11.81
C PHE A 462 19.16 -2.86 10.56
N GLY A 463 20.20 -3.52 10.03
CA GLY A 463 20.94 -3.00 8.89
C GLY A 463 22.15 -3.83 8.53
N PHE A 464 23.32 -3.20 8.60
CA PHE A 464 24.58 -3.76 8.16
C PHE A 464 24.94 -5.02 8.92
N VAL A 465 25.47 -6.01 8.22
CA VAL A 465 26.07 -7.19 8.84
C VAL A 465 27.44 -6.81 9.42
N PRO A 466 27.70 -7.07 10.73
CA PRO A 466 29.02 -6.85 11.31
C PRO A 466 30.08 -7.75 10.68
N PRO A 467 31.24 -7.21 10.24
CA PRO A 467 32.34 -8.01 9.69
C PRO A 467 32.94 -8.99 10.70
N THR A 468 32.76 -8.74 12.00
CA THR A 468 33.23 -9.62 13.08
C THR A 468 32.49 -10.95 13.12
N ILE A 469 31.24 -10.99 12.64
CA ILE A 469 30.42 -12.22 12.62
C ILE A 469 30.36 -12.86 11.24
N TYR A 470 30.57 -12.07 10.17
CA TYR A 470 30.62 -12.53 8.79
C TYR A 470 31.47 -11.60 7.91
N ALA A 471 32.55 -12.12 7.33
CA ALA A 471 33.56 -11.32 6.65
C ALA A 471 33.07 -10.71 5.32
N TYR A 472 33.64 -9.55 4.96
CA TYR A 472 33.34 -8.83 3.73
C TYR A 472 33.60 -9.65 2.46
N ASN A 473 32.85 -9.34 1.39
CA ASN A 473 32.96 -9.92 0.06
C ASN A 473 32.86 -11.46 0.05
N ASN A 474 32.22 -12.04 1.07
CA ASN A 474 32.15 -13.48 1.27
C ASN A 474 33.53 -14.14 1.28
N THR A 475 34.51 -13.51 1.94
CA THR A 475 35.89 -14.03 2.05
C THR A 475 36.01 -15.20 3.03
N GLN A 476 35.01 -15.38 3.90
CA GLN A 476 34.84 -16.52 4.79
C GLN A 476 33.36 -16.96 4.74
N PRO A 477 32.93 -17.59 3.63
CA PRO A 477 31.56 -18.07 3.49
C PRO A 477 31.28 -19.28 4.39
N ASP A 478 32.32 -20.10 4.62
CA ASP A 478 32.28 -21.30 5.45
C ASP A 478 33.05 -21.11 6.78
N GLY A 479 32.53 -21.67 7.87
CA GLY A 479 33.03 -21.54 9.24
C GLY A 479 32.97 -20.11 9.83
N SER A 480 32.10 -19.23 9.35
CA SER A 480 31.89 -17.90 9.97
C SER A 480 31.11 -18.00 11.29
N ILE A 481 31.17 -17.00 12.19
CA ILE A 481 30.43 -17.05 13.46
C ILE A 481 28.91 -17.13 13.21
N ALA A 482 28.40 -16.34 12.26
CA ALA A 482 26.98 -16.33 11.93
C ALA A 482 26.51 -17.65 11.31
N GLU A 483 27.33 -18.27 10.48
CA GLU A 483 27.05 -19.60 9.93
C GLU A 483 27.08 -20.67 11.01
N LEU A 484 28.12 -20.73 11.85
CA LEU A 484 28.18 -21.68 12.97
C LEU A 484 26.99 -21.54 13.92
N PHE A 485 26.50 -20.31 14.12
CA PHE A 485 25.29 -20.02 14.89
C PHE A 485 24.04 -20.64 14.24
N ILE A 486 23.85 -20.47 12.93
CA ILE A 486 22.73 -21.08 12.19
C ILE A 486 22.90 -22.58 11.97
N GLU A 487 24.13 -23.09 11.91
CA GLU A 487 24.42 -24.51 11.75
C GLU A 487 24.39 -25.31 13.06
N SER A 488 24.25 -24.62 14.20
CA SER A 488 24.08 -25.23 15.50
C SER A 488 22.76 -26.03 15.56
N THR A 489 22.73 -27.08 16.38
CA THR A 489 21.49 -27.85 16.63
C THR A 489 20.59 -27.20 17.69
N ASP A 490 20.96 -26.02 18.19
CA ASP A 490 20.17 -25.30 19.19
C ASP A 490 18.92 -24.66 18.56
N GLY A 491 18.98 -24.45 17.25
CA GLY A 491 17.90 -23.84 16.48
C GLY A 491 17.91 -22.31 16.54
N ASP A 492 19.09 -21.72 16.76
CA ASP A 492 19.30 -20.29 16.88
C ASP A 492 18.78 -19.49 15.68
N VAL A 493 18.46 -18.22 15.91
CA VAL A 493 17.71 -17.40 14.96
C VAL A 493 18.46 -16.13 14.61
N ILE A 494 18.52 -15.80 13.32
CA ILE A 494 18.89 -14.46 12.85
C ILE A 494 17.68 -13.80 12.18
N ILE A 495 17.29 -12.63 12.70
CA ILE A 495 16.24 -11.76 12.17
C ILE A 495 16.89 -10.54 11.53
N SER A 496 16.48 -10.17 10.32
CA SER A 496 16.99 -8.96 9.65
C SER A 496 15.87 -8.03 9.18
N SER A 497 16.03 -6.75 9.49
CA SER A 497 15.02 -5.70 9.29
C SER A 497 15.55 -4.42 8.63
N GLY A 498 16.69 -4.47 7.93
CA GLY A 498 17.42 -3.24 7.56
C GLY A 498 17.90 -3.07 6.13
N ASP A 499 17.87 -4.13 5.32
CA ASP A 499 18.16 -4.18 3.88
C ASP A 499 17.99 -5.68 3.49
N ALA A 500 18.23 -6.01 2.22
CA ALA A 500 18.32 -7.39 1.74
C ALA A 500 19.14 -8.25 2.72
N PHE A 501 18.56 -9.35 3.14
CA PHE A 501 19.15 -10.24 4.15
C PHE A 501 20.58 -10.61 3.75
N TRP A 502 21.54 -10.29 4.62
CA TRP A 502 22.97 -10.56 4.44
C TRP A 502 23.67 -9.84 3.27
N TYR A 503 23.07 -8.78 2.70
CA TYR A 503 23.60 -8.11 1.51
C TYR A 503 24.64 -7.02 1.81
N VAL A 504 24.28 -6.06 2.67
CA VAL A 504 25.04 -4.81 2.86
C VAL A 504 25.97 -4.92 4.06
N THR A 505 27.20 -4.42 3.88
CA THR A 505 28.10 -4.13 5.00
C THR A 505 28.58 -2.68 4.89
N ARG A 506 29.16 -2.11 5.94
CA ARG A 506 29.43 -0.66 6.03
C ARG A 506 30.32 -0.07 4.93
N THR A 507 31.25 -0.86 4.37
CA THR A 507 32.27 -0.35 3.43
C THR A 507 32.29 -1.07 2.08
N THR A 508 31.87 -2.34 2.03
CA THR A 508 31.67 -3.12 0.79
C THR A 508 30.38 -3.96 0.88
N ASN A 509 29.96 -4.67 -0.17
CA ASN A 509 28.74 -5.49 -0.12
C ASN A 509 29.06 -6.97 -0.30
N ASN A 510 28.42 -7.83 0.49
CA ASN A 510 28.40 -9.28 0.25
C ASN A 510 27.49 -9.62 -0.95
N GLY A 511 26.56 -8.71 -1.28
CA GLY A 511 25.57 -8.90 -2.32
C GLY A 511 24.60 -10.03 -1.97
N TYR A 512 23.79 -10.47 -2.94
CA TYR A 512 22.87 -11.60 -2.75
C TYR A 512 23.59 -12.93 -2.46
N ASN A 513 24.90 -13.01 -2.69
CA ASN A 513 25.69 -14.19 -2.37
C ASN A 513 25.84 -14.42 -0.86
N GLY A 514 25.78 -13.38 -0.02
CA GLY A 514 25.87 -13.56 1.44
C GLY A 514 24.80 -14.50 1.98
N LEU A 515 23.54 -14.31 1.56
CA LEU A 515 22.45 -15.20 1.94
C LEU A 515 22.61 -16.61 1.37
N ARG A 516 23.10 -16.73 0.12
CA ARG A 516 23.27 -18.01 -0.57
C ARG A 516 24.34 -18.87 0.09
N TYR A 517 25.41 -18.25 0.60
CA TYR A 517 26.43 -18.94 1.40
C TYR A 517 25.90 -19.31 2.78
N LEU A 518 25.26 -18.37 3.50
CA LEU A 518 24.68 -18.65 4.83
C LEU A 518 23.65 -19.80 4.82
N THR A 519 23.02 -20.07 3.67
CA THR A 519 22.00 -21.11 3.53
C THR A 519 22.47 -22.35 2.77
N ASP A 520 23.69 -22.38 2.24
CA ASP A 520 24.16 -23.37 1.26
C ASP A 520 23.25 -23.51 0.02
N MET A 521 22.44 -22.48 -0.28
CA MET A 521 21.51 -22.48 -1.41
C MET A 521 21.96 -21.48 -2.48
N ARG A 522 22.73 -21.99 -3.46
CA ARG A 522 23.28 -21.22 -4.59
C ARG A 522 22.28 -20.28 -5.25
N ASP A 523 21.07 -20.75 -5.46
CA ASP A 523 20.07 -20.03 -6.23
C ASP A 523 19.06 -19.32 -5.34
N PHE A 524 19.15 -19.41 -4.00
CA PHE A 524 18.18 -18.75 -3.13
C PHE A 524 18.21 -17.23 -3.37
N LEU A 525 17.02 -16.68 -3.59
CA LEU A 525 16.81 -15.27 -3.89
C LEU A 525 15.86 -14.66 -2.86
N GLN A 526 16.17 -13.42 -2.47
CA GLN A 526 15.13 -12.46 -2.13
C GLN A 526 14.59 -11.87 -3.43
N SER A 527 13.27 -11.70 -3.51
CA SER A 527 12.66 -11.11 -4.69
C SER A 527 13.20 -9.69 -4.89
N ALA A 528 13.54 -9.34 -6.13
CA ALA A 528 13.86 -7.97 -6.51
C ALA A 528 12.60 -7.09 -6.70
N GLY A 529 11.40 -7.68 -6.55
CA GLY A 529 10.12 -7.00 -6.75
C GLY A 529 9.32 -6.83 -5.46
N THR A 530 8.72 -5.66 -5.32
CA THR A 530 7.83 -5.29 -4.23
C THR A 530 6.54 -6.13 -4.20
N ILE A 531 6.14 -6.60 -3.02
CA ILE A 531 4.84 -7.24 -2.78
C ILE A 531 3.99 -6.43 -1.82
N THR A 532 2.67 -6.56 -1.94
CA THR A 532 1.78 -6.32 -0.79
C THR A 532 1.83 -7.57 0.07
N SER A 533 2.47 -7.48 1.23
CA SER A 533 2.55 -8.57 2.18
C SER A 533 1.28 -8.60 3.03
N VAL A 534 0.47 -9.64 2.82
CA VAL A 534 -0.81 -9.83 3.51
C VAL A 534 -0.63 -10.78 4.67
N VAL A 535 -1.05 -10.36 5.86
CA VAL A 535 -0.93 -11.15 7.09
C VAL A 535 -1.77 -12.42 7.00
N THR A 536 -1.14 -13.57 7.22
CA THR A 536 -1.80 -14.88 7.19
C THR A 536 -2.60 -15.12 8.48
N PRO A 537 -3.56 -16.06 8.51
CA PRO A 537 -4.23 -16.44 9.76
C PRO A 537 -3.25 -16.89 10.86
N LEU A 538 -2.18 -17.59 10.48
CA LEU A 538 -1.10 -17.97 11.38
C LEU A 538 -0.30 -16.75 11.86
N GLY A 539 0.01 -15.81 10.96
CA GLY A 539 0.64 -14.54 11.30
C GLY A 539 -0.16 -13.71 12.29
N GLN A 540 -1.49 -13.67 12.18
CA GLN A 540 -2.32 -12.97 13.17
C GLN A 540 -2.19 -13.59 14.58
N MET A 541 -1.93 -14.90 14.68
CA MET A 541 -1.74 -15.58 15.96
C MET A 541 -0.32 -15.42 16.53
N LEU A 542 0.69 -15.54 15.67
CA LEU A 542 2.10 -15.52 16.08
C LEU A 542 2.65 -14.09 16.18
N THR A 543 2.13 -13.17 15.37
CA THR A 543 2.62 -11.79 15.22
C THR A 543 1.47 -10.78 15.23
N PRO A 544 0.71 -10.66 16.32
CA PRO A 544 -0.46 -9.77 16.39
C PRO A 544 -0.14 -8.28 16.14
N SER A 545 1.09 -7.84 16.36
CA SER A 545 1.53 -6.47 16.05
C SER A 545 1.76 -6.22 14.55
N LEU A 546 1.70 -7.26 13.71
CA LEU A 546 1.93 -7.16 12.27
C LEU A 546 0.66 -6.71 11.54
N ASN A 547 0.78 -5.63 10.78
CA ASN A 547 -0.24 -5.18 9.85
C ASN A 547 0.18 -5.51 8.41
N ASN A 548 -0.78 -5.53 7.49
CA ASN A 548 -0.48 -5.59 6.06
C ASN A 548 0.45 -4.42 5.71
N PHE A 549 1.50 -4.70 4.95
CA PHE A 549 2.47 -3.70 4.58
C PHE A 549 3.04 -4.03 3.21
N THR A 550 3.78 -3.10 2.64
CA THR A 550 4.51 -3.33 1.41
C THR A 550 5.91 -3.85 1.76
N SER A 551 6.31 -4.98 1.20
CA SER A 551 7.66 -5.54 1.37
C SER A 551 8.41 -5.39 0.06
N ASP A 552 9.59 -4.78 0.07
CA ASP A 552 10.41 -4.58 -1.11
C ASP A 552 11.34 -5.76 -1.41
N ARG A 553 11.70 -6.55 -0.37
CA ARG A 553 12.61 -7.71 -0.51
C ARG A 553 12.15 -8.94 0.28
N PRO A 554 11.00 -9.52 -0.06
CA PRO A 554 10.54 -10.75 0.57
C PRO A 554 11.39 -11.97 0.17
N PHE A 555 11.39 -13.01 0.99
CA PHE A 555 11.99 -14.30 0.62
C PHE A 555 11.11 -15.03 -0.40
N CYS A 556 11.71 -15.52 -1.48
CA CYS A 556 11.03 -16.41 -2.43
C CYS A 556 11.00 -17.83 -1.86
N ILE A 557 9.91 -18.18 -1.17
CA ILE A 557 9.78 -19.43 -0.41
C ILE A 557 9.59 -20.67 -1.30
N ASP A 558 9.31 -20.47 -2.58
CA ASP A 558 9.27 -21.53 -3.59
C ASP A 558 10.67 -22.02 -4.02
N MET A 559 11.73 -21.39 -3.52
CA MET A 559 13.13 -21.67 -3.88
C MET A 559 13.89 -22.47 -2.81
N LEU A 560 13.21 -22.89 -1.73
CA LEU A 560 13.85 -23.63 -0.64
C LEU A 560 14.23 -25.05 -1.09
N LEU A 561 15.46 -25.46 -0.73
CA LEU A 561 16.08 -26.73 -1.10
C LEU A 561 16.82 -27.34 0.11
N ASN A 562 17.38 -28.54 -0.07
CA ASN A 562 18.09 -29.30 0.97
C ASN A 562 17.17 -29.54 2.19
N ASN A 563 17.60 -29.20 3.41
CA ASN A 563 16.75 -29.31 4.59
C ASN A 563 16.02 -28.00 4.95
N TRP A 564 16.13 -26.95 4.12
CA TRP A 564 15.43 -25.68 4.37
C TRP A 564 13.93 -25.80 4.11
N LEU A 565 13.13 -25.45 5.10
CA LEU A 565 11.67 -25.53 5.07
C LEU A 565 11.06 -24.24 5.64
N VAL A 566 9.89 -23.85 5.11
CA VAL A 566 9.06 -22.81 5.75
C VAL A 566 8.52 -23.39 7.06
N GLU A 567 8.94 -22.81 8.17
CA GLU A 567 8.39 -23.14 9.48
C GLU A 567 7.08 -22.38 9.70
N ALA A 568 7.08 -21.06 9.48
CA ALA A 568 5.88 -20.23 9.58
C ALA A 568 5.99 -18.97 8.70
N ALA A 569 4.98 -18.72 7.86
CA ALA A 569 4.88 -17.46 7.12
C ALA A 569 3.86 -16.54 7.81
N ALA A 570 4.35 -15.45 8.40
CA ALA A 570 3.50 -14.47 9.08
C ALA A 570 2.73 -13.61 8.08
N ALA A 571 3.39 -13.21 6.99
CA ALA A 571 2.74 -12.52 5.88
C ALA A 571 3.39 -12.87 4.55
N GLY A 572 2.63 -12.76 3.46
CA GLY A 572 3.17 -13.00 2.12
C GLY A 572 2.25 -12.55 1.00
N GLY A 573 2.71 -12.78 -0.22
CA GLY A 573 2.06 -12.38 -1.46
C GLY A 573 2.71 -13.04 -2.68
N ILE A 574 2.45 -12.49 -3.86
CA ILE A 574 3.01 -12.97 -5.12
C ILE A 574 3.88 -11.86 -5.74
N SER A 575 5.15 -12.15 -6.03
CA SER A 575 6.10 -11.22 -6.68
C SER A 575 6.61 -11.83 -7.98
N GLY A 576 6.39 -11.18 -9.14
CA GLY A 576 6.90 -11.69 -10.41
C GLY A 576 6.53 -13.15 -10.73
N GLY A 577 5.37 -13.59 -10.24
CA GLY A 577 4.88 -14.97 -10.38
C GLY A 577 5.37 -15.98 -9.34
N ARG A 578 6.11 -15.53 -8.31
CA ARG A 578 6.68 -16.37 -7.23
C ARG A 578 5.94 -16.19 -5.92
N ALA A 579 5.86 -17.25 -5.13
CA ALA A 579 5.40 -17.18 -3.75
C ALA A 579 6.47 -16.49 -2.90
N ALA A 580 6.14 -15.34 -2.34
CA ALA A 580 7.08 -14.53 -1.58
C ALA A 580 6.51 -14.17 -0.20
N ALA A 581 7.34 -14.18 0.83
CA ALA A 581 6.90 -13.95 2.20
C ALA A 581 7.85 -13.05 2.99
N ASP A 582 7.27 -12.18 3.80
CA ASP A 582 7.92 -11.29 4.75
C ASP A 582 6.87 -10.76 5.75
N PRO A 583 6.97 -11.05 7.06
CA PRO A 583 7.97 -11.92 7.68
C PRO A 583 7.72 -13.41 7.41
N VAL A 584 8.80 -14.19 7.29
CA VAL A 584 8.74 -15.65 7.19
C VAL A 584 9.89 -16.31 7.94
N CYS A 585 9.58 -17.29 8.79
CA CYS A 585 10.58 -18.13 9.41
C CYS A 585 10.88 -19.33 8.52
N ILE A 586 12.10 -19.39 8.00
CA ILE A 586 12.64 -20.59 7.34
C ILE A 586 13.69 -21.23 8.25
N ARG A 587 13.74 -22.56 8.25
CA ARG A 587 14.59 -23.36 9.13
C ARG A 587 15.29 -24.46 8.35
N ASP A 588 16.56 -24.70 8.68
CA ASP A 588 17.34 -25.78 8.08
C ASP A 588 17.23 -27.09 8.87
N GLY A 589 16.19 -27.87 8.61
CA GLY A 589 15.92 -29.13 9.31
C GLY A 589 15.87 -28.95 10.82
N ASP A 590 16.80 -29.60 11.53
CA ASP A 590 16.94 -29.50 12.99
C ASP A 590 17.87 -28.34 13.44
N ARG A 591 18.51 -27.63 12.50
CA ARG A 591 19.43 -26.52 12.75
C ARG A 591 18.68 -25.17 12.89
N GLY A 592 19.40 -24.06 12.73
CA GLY A 592 18.94 -22.69 12.94
C GLY A 592 17.94 -22.13 11.91
N ARG A 593 17.53 -20.89 12.16
CA ARG A 593 16.45 -20.17 11.46
C ARG A 593 16.91 -18.81 10.98
N ILE A 594 16.36 -18.39 9.84
CA ILE A 594 16.52 -17.01 9.38
C ILE A 594 15.17 -16.40 9.01
N ILE A 595 15.02 -15.11 9.32
CA ILE A 595 13.73 -14.40 9.23
C ILE A 595 13.92 -12.99 8.64
N PRO A 596 13.48 -12.70 7.40
CA PRO A 596 13.31 -11.32 6.96
C PRO A 596 12.13 -10.72 7.74
N LEU A 597 12.28 -9.46 8.16
CA LEU A 597 11.27 -8.75 8.93
C LEU A 597 11.07 -7.35 8.39
N LEU A 598 9.91 -7.09 7.80
CA LEU A 598 9.45 -5.77 7.37
C LEU A 598 10.46 -5.09 6.42
N GLN A 599 10.88 -5.78 5.37
CA GLN A 599 11.92 -5.39 4.42
C GLN A 599 11.49 -4.22 3.51
N ARG A 600 11.44 -3.02 4.07
CA ARG A 600 11.10 -1.75 3.42
C ARG A 600 11.81 -0.58 4.09
N SER A 601 12.15 0.46 3.34
CA SER A 601 12.68 1.72 3.88
C SER A 601 11.55 2.61 4.41
N ASP A 602 11.11 2.32 5.64
CA ASP A 602 10.06 3.07 6.34
C ASP A 602 10.30 2.99 7.86
N ASP A 603 10.47 4.16 8.48
CA ASP A 603 10.72 4.34 9.91
C ASP A 603 9.44 4.15 10.76
N ASN A 604 8.26 4.20 10.15
CA ASN A 604 6.98 4.03 10.85
C ASN A 604 6.60 2.56 11.06
N LEU A 605 7.36 1.62 10.51
CA LEU A 605 7.07 0.20 10.62
C LEU A 605 7.33 -0.32 12.05
N PRO A 606 6.43 -1.15 12.63
CA PRO A 606 6.50 -1.58 14.03
C PRO A 606 7.50 -2.73 14.25
N ARG A 607 8.76 -2.55 13.82
CA ARG A 607 9.80 -3.58 13.78
C ARG A 607 10.03 -4.25 15.12
N GLY A 608 10.14 -3.45 16.18
CA GLY A 608 10.39 -3.93 17.53
C GLY A 608 9.23 -4.75 18.09
N ALA A 609 8.00 -4.27 17.89
CA ALA A 609 6.81 -4.97 18.35
C ALA A 609 6.59 -6.29 17.61
N VAL A 610 6.76 -6.31 16.28
CA VAL A 610 6.67 -7.52 15.45
C VAL A 610 7.79 -8.51 15.81
N ALA A 611 9.02 -8.04 16.00
CA ALA A 611 10.13 -8.89 16.42
C ALA A 611 9.88 -9.55 17.78
N ALA A 612 9.37 -8.79 18.76
CA ALA A 612 9.03 -9.34 20.07
C ALA A 612 7.94 -10.43 19.98
N ASP A 613 6.93 -10.25 19.13
CA ASP A 613 5.90 -11.29 18.94
C ASP A 613 6.48 -12.56 18.30
N ILE A 614 7.34 -12.42 17.28
CA ILE A 614 8.04 -13.55 16.64
C ILE A 614 8.91 -14.29 17.66
N ILE A 615 9.72 -13.55 18.42
CA ILE A 615 10.64 -14.11 19.43
C ILE A 615 9.85 -14.81 20.55
N ALA A 616 8.80 -14.18 21.06
CA ALA A 616 7.93 -14.78 22.06
C ALA A 616 7.29 -16.08 21.54
N SER A 617 6.85 -16.11 20.28
CA SER A 617 6.33 -17.31 19.63
C SER A 617 7.39 -18.42 19.51
N LEU A 618 8.62 -18.08 19.13
CA LEU A 618 9.74 -19.02 19.08
C LEU A 618 10.09 -19.61 20.46
N TYR A 619 9.85 -18.84 21.53
CA TYR A 619 10.06 -19.28 22.92
C TYR A 619 8.85 -20.03 23.50
N GLY A 620 7.83 -20.32 22.68
CA GLY A 620 6.66 -21.11 23.06
C GLY A 620 5.51 -20.32 23.68
N TYR A 621 5.56 -18.99 23.67
CA TYR A 621 4.45 -18.15 24.08
C TYR A 621 3.45 -17.93 22.95
N MET A 622 2.23 -17.52 23.27
CA MET A 622 1.21 -17.13 22.29
C MET A 622 0.84 -15.66 22.48
N PRO A 623 1.49 -14.72 21.76
CA PRO A 623 1.33 -13.28 21.98
C PRO A 623 -0.10 -12.78 21.82
N ALA A 624 -0.90 -13.42 20.96
CA ALA A 624 -2.28 -13.02 20.68
C ALA A 624 -3.31 -13.50 21.72
N VAL A 625 -2.91 -14.23 22.77
CA VAL A 625 -3.85 -14.69 23.81
C VAL A 625 -4.31 -13.49 24.65
N PRO A 626 -5.61 -13.14 24.65
CA PRO A 626 -6.11 -11.93 25.29
C PRO A 626 -6.09 -12.09 26.82
N THR A 627 -5.40 -11.18 27.52
CA THR A 627 -5.17 -11.28 28.98
C THR A 627 -5.38 -9.97 29.74
N GLN A 628 -5.26 -8.82 29.08
CA GLN A 628 -5.37 -7.52 29.73
C GLN A 628 -5.96 -6.45 28.80
N PHE A 629 -6.34 -5.30 29.38
CA PHE A 629 -6.63 -4.10 28.61
C PHE A 629 -5.43 -3.16 28.54
N ALA A 630 -5.45 -2.29 27.55
CA ALA A 630 -4.76 -1.01 27.55
C ALA A 630 -5.71 0.11 27.13
N LEU A 631 -5.44 1.32 27.62
CA LEU A 631 -6.01 2.55 27.08
C LEU A 631 -4.97 3.16 26.15
N VAL A 632 -5.32 3.33 24.88
CA VAL A 632 -4.42 3.87 23.85
C VAL A 632 -4.98 5.21 23.37
N GLY A 633 -4.24 6.29 23.57
CA GLY A 633 -4.66 7.64 23.18
C GLY A 633 -3.72 8.70 23.76
N ARG A 634 -3.91 9.96 23.35
CA ARG A 634 -3.10 11.08 23.83
C ARG A 634 -3.41 11.40 25.29
N THR A 635 -2.38 11.54 26.10
CA THR A 635 -2.50 11.76 27.56
C THR A 635 -2.42 13.23 27.97
N VAL A 636 -2.48 14.15 27.01
CA VAL A 636 -2.45 15.59 27.24
C VAL A 636 -3.63 16.24 26.51
N GLY A 637 -4.30 17.18 27.17
CA GLY A 637 -5.41 17.93 26.60
C GLY A 637 -5.71 19.22 27.34
N GLY A 638 -6.54 20.06 26.74
CA GLY A 638 -7.09 21.26 27.39
C GLY A 638 -8.40 20.99 28.11
N VAL A 639 -8.77 21.86 29.05
CA VAL A 639 -10.16 21.93 29.53
C VAL A 639 -11.11 22.09 28.35
N GLU A 640 -12.22 21.36 28.42
CA GLU A 640 -13.25 21.27 27.37
C GLU A 640 -12.83 20.57 26.07
N GLU A 641 -11.57 20.12 25.93
CA GLU A 641 -11.12 19.39 24.74
C GLU A 641 -11.56 17.91 24.80
N PRO A 642 -12.25 17.40 23.77
CA PRO A 642 -12.47 15.97 23.61
C PRO A 642 -11.18 15.22 23.27
N LEU A 643 -10.77 14.30 24.14
CA LEU A 643 -9.62 13.42 23.94
C LEU A 643 -10.06 12.04 23.48
N LYS A 644 -9.49 11.56 22.38
CA LYS A 644 -9.79 10.25 21.78
C LYS A 644 -8.96 9.15 22.41
N PHE A 645 -9.62 8.07 22.83
CA PHE A 645 -8.99 6.87 23.37
C PHE A 645 -9.56 5.61 22.71
N ALA A 646 -8.77 4.54 22.70
CA ALA A 646 -9.22 3.19 22.41
C ALA A 646 -9.02 2.30 23.63
N ALA A 647 -10.09 1.64 24.08
CA ALA A 647 -9.97 0.49 24.96
C ALA A 647 -9.52 -0.69 24.09
N GLN A 648 -8.31 -1.19 24.30
CA GLN A 648 -7.69 -2.24 23.50
C GLN A 648 -7.51 -3.50 24.33
N VAL A 649 -7.98 -4.64 23.82
CA VAL A 649 -7.63 -5.96 24.35
C VAL A 649 -6.19 -6.26 23.93
N GLN A 650 -5.37 -6.65 24.89
CA GLN A 650 -3.97 -7.00 24.67
C GLN A 650 -3.65 -8.39 25.20
N GLY A 651 -2.66 -9.02 24.58
CA GLY A 651 -2.08 -10.27 25.05
C GLY A 651 -0.88 -10.08 25.97
N LEU A 652 -0.19 -11.20 26.24
CA LEU A 652 0.84 -11.32 27.28
C LEU A 652 2.01 -10.33 27.14
N THR A 653 2.36 -9.96 25.91
CA THR A 653 3.45 -9.01 25.60
C THR A 653 2.94 -7.57 25.43
N GLY A 654 1.69 -7.28 25.80
CA GLY A 654 1.05 -5.98 25.54
C GLY A 654 0.80 -5.73 24.04
N SER A 655 0.72 -6.80 23.24
CA SER A 655 0.41 -6.72 21.80
C SER A 655 -1.11 -6.81 21.58
N PRO A 656 -1.69 -6.17 20.54
CA PRO A 656 -3.13 -6.19 20.31
C PRO A 656 -3.67 -7.63 20.18
N ALA A 657 -4.77 -7.97 20.85
CA ALA A 657 -5.38 -9.29 20.76
C ALA A 657 -6.87 -9.15 20.42
N LYS A 658 -7.44 -10.17 19.75
CA LYS A 658 -8.87 -10.19 19.43
C LYS A 658 -9.67 -10.69 20.63
N ALA A 659 -10.75 -10.00 20.97
CA ALA A 659 -11.71 -10.46 21.96
C ALA A 659 -12.35 -11.79 21.49
N THR A 660 -12.37 -12.81 22.35
CA THR A 660 -12.95 -14.13 22.02
C THR A 660 -14.47 -14.15 22.11
N ALA A 661 -15.06 -13.15 22.77
CA ALA A 661 -16.49 -12.92 22.90
C ALA A 661 -16.76 -11.41 23.01
N ASP A 662 -18.01 -11.01 22.81
CA ASP A 662 -18.47 -9.64 23.04
C ASP A 662 -18.10 -9.20 24.46
N THR A 663 -17.29 -8.15 24.57
CA THR A 663 -16.68 -7.70 25.82
C THR A 663 -17.13 -6.29 26.15
N THR A 664 -17.95 -6.15 27.18
CA THR A 664 -18.35 -4.83 27.72
C THR A 664 -17.24 -4.29 28.63
N VAL A 665 -16.62 -3.20 28.21
CA VAL A 665 -15.56 -2.51 28.95
C VAL A 665 -16.17 -1.36 29.74
N THR A 666 -16.05 -1.41 31.07
CA THR A 666 -16.45 -0.32 31.97
C THR A 666 -15.37 0.76 31.98
N LEU A 667 -15.78 2.02 31.86
CA LEU A 667 -14.92 3.20 31.86
C LEU A 667 -15.17 4.03 33.12
N THR A 668 -14.09 4.41 33.81
CA THR A 668 -14.17 5.31 34.98
C THR A 668 -13.06 6.35 34.93
N ALA A 669 -13.32 7.53 35.50
CA ALA A 669 -12.32 8.58 35.70
C ALA A 669 -12.37 9.04 37.16
N ASP A 670 -11.23 9.48 37.70
CA ASP A 670 -11.16 10.12 39.03
C ASP A 670 -11.55 11.62 39.03
N SER A 671 -12.25 12.07 37.99
CA SER A 671 -12.76 13.43 37.85
C SER A 671 -14.25 13.52 38.15
N ALA A 672 -14.67 14.51 38.94
CA ALA A 672 -16.08 14.81 39.17
C ALA A 672 -16.77 15.36 37.91
N THR A 673 -16.03 16.14 37.11
CA THR A 673 -16.51 16.82 35.90
C THR A 673 -16.20 16.06 34.63
N GLY A 674 -15.21 15.17 34.64
CA GLY A 674 -14.86 14.31 33.50
C GLY A 674 -15.99 13.38 33.07
N LYS A 675 -16.25 13.30 31.77
CA LYS A 675 -17.33 12.49 31.17
C LYS A 675 -16.82 11.81 29.91
N PHE A 676 -17.38 10.64 29.61
CA PHE A 676 -17.09 9.89 28.40
C PHE A 676 -18.20 10.06 27.37
N ASP A 677 -17.87 9.84 26.10
CA ASP A 677 -18.82 9.73 25.00
C ASP A 677 -18.26 8.78 23.91
N VAL A 678 -19.09 8.33 22.98
CA VAL A 678 -18.68 7.55 21.80
C VAL A 678 -18.57 8.42 20.54
N ALA A 679 -19.05 9.66 20.60
CA ALA A 679 -18.91 10.67 19.56
C ALA A 679 -18.03 11.83 20.02
N LEU A 680 -17.24 12.38 19.09
CA LEU A 680 -16.34 13.50 19.33
C LEU A 680 -17.07 14.79 19.74
N ASP A 681 -18.22 15.05 19.13
CA ASP A 681 -19.11 16.18 19.45
C ASP A 681 -20.30 15.71 20.30
N GLY A 682 -20.08 14.67 21.11
CA GLY A 682 -21.08 14.09 22.00
C GLY A 682 -21.58 15.07 23.08
N ALA A 683 -22.59 14.65 23.83
CA ALA A 683 -23.18 15.49 24.88
C ALA A 683 -22.27 15.58 26.10
N TYR A 684 -21.43 14.56 26.34
CA TYR A 684 -20.58 14.46 27.54
C TYR A 684 -21.38 14.68 28.85
N ASP A 685 -22.56 14.09 28.93
CA ASP A 685 -23.51 14.25 30.05
C ASP A 685 -23.39 13.17 31.13
N GLY A 686 -22.54 12.16 30.90
CA GLY A 686 -22.30 11.04 31.81
C GLY A 686 -23.16 9.81 31.55
N SER A 687 -23.95 9.81 30.47
CA SER A 687 -24.71 8.64 30.03
C SER A 687 -23.83 7.47 29.56
N VAL A 688 -22.62 7.74 29.07
CA VAL A 688 -21.66 6.72 28.64
C VAL A 688 -20.72 6.34 29.79
N THR A 689 -20.87 5.12 30.30
CA THR A 689 -19.99 4.53 31.34
C THR A 689 -19.32 3.24 30.88
N SER A 690 -19.56 2.81 29.64
CA SER A 690 -19.00 1.59 29.08
C SER A 690 -19.02 1.61 27.56
N VAL A 691 -18.12 0.85 26.95
CA VAL A 691 -18.10 0.56 25.50
C VAL A 691 -18.07 -0.94 25.22
N LEU A 692 -18.57 -1.34 24.06
CA LEU A 692 -18.57 -2.74 23.63
C LEU A 692 -17.43 -2.99 22.65
N ILE A 693 -16.60 -3.99 22.92
CA ILE A 693 -15.67 -4.58 21.95
C ILE A 693 -16.31 -5.88 21.42
N PRO A 694 -16.74 -5.93 20.15
CA PRO A 694 -17.31 -7.14 19.57
C PRO A 694 -16.32 -8.31 19.52
N ALA A 695 -16.83 -9.54 19.55
CA ALA A 695 -16.02 -10.73 19.31
C ALA A 695 -15.27 -10.63 17.97
N GLY A 696 -13.96 -10.92 17.97
CA GLY A 696 -13.09 -10.80 16.80
C GLY A 696 -12.49 -9.39 16.58
N SER A 697 -12.96 -8.36 17.30
CA SER A 697 -12.34 -7.03 17.35
C SER A 697 -11.29 -6.95 18.45
N SER A 698 -10.32 -6.04 18.31
CA SER A 698 -9.26 -5.83 19.31
C SER A 698 -9.44 -4.56 20.12
N SER A 699 -10.35 -3.66 19.73
CA SER A 699 -10.56 -2.40 20.44
C SER A 699 -11.94 -1.77 20.18
N ALA A 700 -12.28 -0.79 21.01
CA ALA A 700 -13.39 0.14 20.81
C ALA A 700 -12.92 1.56 21.12
N VAL A 701 -13.32 2.53 20.28
CA VAL A 701 -12.98 3.95 20.44
C VAL A 701 -14.02 4.63 21.33
N PHE A 702 -13.56 5.54 22.17
CA PHE A 702 -14.36 6.45 22.97
C PHE A 702 -13.64 7.78 23.14
N TYR A 703 -14.33 8.78 23.68
CA TYR A 703 -13.81 10.10 23.94
C TYR A 703 -13.96 10.43 25.42
N TYR A 704 -13.01 11.19 25.96
CA TYR A 704 -13.03 11.74 27.31
C TYR A 704 -12.95 13.26 27.24
N LYS A 705 -13.81 13.96 27.96
CA LYS A 705 -13.79 15.42 28.07
C LYS A 705 -13.91 15.82 29.54
N ASP A 706 -13.11 16.79 29.97
CA ASP A 706 -13.14 17.31 31.34
C ASP A 706 -13.22 18.84 31.32
N THR A 707 -14.04 19.39 32.21
CA THR A 707 -14.21 20.83 32.39
C THR A 707 -13.29 21.39 33.48
N ALA A 708 -12.58 20.51 34.22
CA ALA A 708 -11.63 20.88 35.25
C ALA A 708 -10.20 20.43 34.90
N ALA A 709 -9.24 21.33 35.08
CA ALA A 709 -7.81 21.06 34.88
C ALA A 709 -7.20 20.17 35.99
N GLY A 710 -6.15 19.44 35.65
CA GLY A 710 -5.37 18.58 36.54
C GLY A 710 -5.10 17.19 35.94
N MET A 711 -4.29 16.41 36.65
CA MET A 711 -4.02 15.02 36.28
C MET A 711 -5.23 14.14 36.62
N ARG A 712 -5.64 13.30 35.67
CA ARG A 712 -6.82 12.42 35.72
C ARG A 712 -6.44 10.97 35.45
N ALA A 713 -6.79 10.06 36.34
CA ALA A 713 -6.67 8.64 36.10
C ALA A 713 -7.92 8.12 35.39
N LEU A 714 -7.77 7.66 34.15
CA LEU A 714 -8.80 6.93 33.41
C LEU A 714 -8.56 5.43 33.55
N THR A 715 -9.60 4.67 33.87
CA THR A 715 -9.54 3.22 34.03
C THR A 715 -10.52 2.52 33.10
N ALA A 716 -10.05 1.48 32.42
CA ALA A 716 -10.87 0.55 31.63
C ALA A 716 -10.79 -0.85 32.24
N SER A 717 -11.94 -1.49 32.46
CA SER A 717 -12.01 -2.81 33.07
C SER A 717 -13.13 -3.67 32.49
N ALA A 718 -12.90 -4.98 32.42
CA ALA A 718 -13.94 -5.97 32.14
C ALA A 718 -13.60 -7.29 32.86
N THR A 719 -14.61 -8.13 33.06
CA THR A 719 -14.44 -9.42 33.75
C THR A 719 -13.49 -10.33 32.98
N GLY A 720 -12.53 -10.96 33.66
CA GLY A 720 -11.57 -11.89 33.05
C GLY A 720 -10.30 -11.23 32.49
N PHE A 721 -10.18 -9.91 32.60
CA PHE A 721 -9.01 -9.13 32.13
C PHE A 721 -8.40 -8.33 33.27
N THR A 722 -7.08 -8.16 33.24
CA THR A 722 -6.42 -7.12 34.05
C THR A 722 -6.85 -5.73 33.56
N ALA A 723 -7.30 -4.88 34.48
CA ALA A 723 -7.73 -3.51 34.15
C ALA A 723 -6.54 -2.63 33.72
N ALA A 724 -6.82 -1.68 32.83
CA ALA A 724 -5.86 -0.65 32.42
C ALA A 724 -6.14 0.65 33.15
N THR A 725 -5.09 1.37 33.55
CA THR A 725 -5.21 2.76 34.02
C THR A 725 -4.19 3.62 33.29
N ILE A 726 -4.60 4.81 32.83
CA ILE A 726 -3.72 5.81 32.21
C ILE A 726 -3.96 7.17 32.86
N ASN A 727 -2.89 7.94 33.02
CA ASN A 727 -2.97 9.32 33.52
C ASN A 727 -3.06 10.30 32.36
N VAL A 728 -4.02 11.22 32.43
CA VAL A 728 -4.27 12.27 31.45
C VAL A 728 -4.08 13.62 32.13
N ASN A 729 -3.19 14.46 31.61
CA ASN A 729 -2.99 15.81 32.11
C ASN A 729 -3.90 16.80 31.36
N VAL A 730 -4.86 17.38 32.07
CA VAL A 730 -5.78 18.38 31.53
C VAL A 730 -5.28 19.77 31.92
N PHE A 731 -4.82 20.56 30.94
CA PHE A 731 -4.31 21.91 31.15
C PHE A 731 -5.44 22.95 31.28
N PRO A 732 -5.27 23.97 32.15
CA PRO A 732 -6.23 25.06 32.26
C PRO A 732 -6.13 26.00 31.05
N ARG A 733 -7.26 26.58 30.63
CA ARG A 733 -7.30 27.67 29.66
C ARG A 733 -6.97 28.99 30.37
N THR A 734 -5.73 29.46 30.24
CA THR A 734 -5.20 30.67 30.92
C THR A 734 -4.78 31.74 29.93
N PHE A 735 -4.98 33.00 30.29
CA PHE A 735 -4.58 34.19 29.52
C PHE A 735 -3.75 35.12 30.41
N SER A 736 -2.67 35.67 29.86
CA SER A 736 -1.89 36.73 30.50
C SER A 736 -2.52 38.09 30.18
N PRO A 737 -2.14 39.18 30.88
CA PRO A 737 -2.57 40.52 30.51
C PRO A 737 -2.25 40.82 29.03
N ALA A 738 -3.13 41.58 28.36
CA ALA A 738 -2.95 41.93 26.95
C ALA A 738 -1.60 42.61 26.67
N GLY A 739 -0.85 42.06 25.73
CA GLY A 739 0.40 42.60 25.19
C GLY A 739 0.20 43.43 23.93
N GLU A 740 1.10 43.26 22.97
CA GLU A 740 1.10 43.91 21.67
C GLU A 740 0.99 42.90 20.52
N VAL A 741 0.71 43.41 19.32
CA VAL A 741 0.66 42.61 18.09
C VAL A 741 1.72 43.10 17.11
N ALA A 742 2.50 42.16 16.57
CA ALA A 742 3.36 42.40 15.42
C ALA A 742 2.80 41.67 14.19
N VAL A 743 2.72 42.36 13.05
CA VAL A 743 2.34 41.76 11.78
C VAL A 743 3.45 41.96 10.79
N TYR A 744 3.97 40.88 10.21
CA TYR A 744 4.99 40.93 9.18
C TYR A 744 4.45 40.50 7.81
N THR A 745 4.52 41.41 6.85
CA THR A 745 4.13 41.21 5.44
C THR A 745 5.27 41.58 4.49
N GLY A 746 6.50 41.73 5.01
CA GLY A 746 7.70 42.05 4.23
C GLY A 746 8.01 41.03 3.13
N LYS A 747 7.68 39.76 3.37
CA LYS A 747 7.64 38.68 2.38
C LYS A 747 6.42 37.80 2.63
N THR A 748 5.82 37.30 1.55
CA THR A 748 4.63 36.46 1.61
C THR A 748 4.77 35.23 0.72
N TRP A 749 3.97 34.20 1.02
CA TRP A 749 3.84 33.00 0.21
C TRP A 749 2.37 32.58 0.10
N TRP A 750 1.98 32.03 -1.06
CA TRP A 750 0.59 31.72 -1.50
C TRP A 750 -0.43 32.86 -1.50
N ILE A 751 -0.09 34.01 -0.91
CA ILE A 751 -0.90 35.23 -0.92
C ILE A 751 -0.12 36.35 -1.62
N ASP A 752 -0.82 37.09 -2.46
CA ASP A 752 -0.31 38.33 -3.03
C ASP A 752 0.07 39.31 -1.91
N LYS A 753 1.22 39.98 -2.05
CA LYS A 753 1.72 40.90 -1.03
C LYS A 753 0.75 42.06 -0.78
N GLY A 754 0.14 42.63 -1.82
CA GLY A 754 -0.82 43.72 -1.66
C GLY A 754 -2.07 43.27 -0.90
N LEU A 755 -2.54 42.05 -1.16
CA LEU A 755 -3.62 41.44 -0.37
C LEU A 755 -3.23 41.22 1.09
N ALA A 756 -2.02 40.71 1.36
CA ALA A 756 -1.53 40.53 2.73
C ALA A 756 -1.41 41.86 3.48
N ASP A 757 -0.85 42.90 2.84
CA ASP A 757 -0.78 44.26 3.40
C ASP A 757 -2.18 44.80 3.73
N GLY A 758 -3.16 44.57 2.85
CA GLY A 758 -4.56 44.95 3.07
C GLY A 758 -5.22 44.18 4.23
N GLN A 759 -4.96 42.88 4.37
CA GLN A 759 -5.47 42.09 5.50
C GLN A 759 -4.81 42.51 6.83
N ALA A 760 -3.52 42.85 6.82
CA ALA A 760 -2.82 43.42 7.98
C ALA A 760 -3.43 44.77 8.40
N ASP A 761 -3.78 45.63 7.43
CA ASP A 761 -4.45 46.90 7.71
C ASP A 761 -5.86 46.70 8.30
N VAL A 762 -6.63 45.75 7.77
CA VAL A 762 -7.93 45.37 8.36
C VAL A 762 -7.75 44.94 9.80
N LEU A 763 -6.80 44.05 10.09
CA LEU A 763 -6.53 43.58 11.45
C LEU A 763 -6.20 44.73 12.40
N ALA A 764 -5.26 45.60 12.01
CA ALA A 764 -4.86 46.75 12.82
C ALA A 764 -6.02 47.71 13.09
N ALA A 765 -6.83 48.00 12.06
CA ALA A 765 -8.00 48.88 12.18
C ALA A 765 -9.09 48.30 13.09
N ARG A 766 -9.27 46.98 13.12
CA ARG A 766 -10.24 46.32 14.01
C ARG A 766 -9.79 46.32 15.47
N LEU A 767 -8.49 46.18 15.74
CA LEU A 767 -7.96 46.12 17.11
C LEU A 767 -7.76 47.50 17.76
N ALA A 768 -7.56 48.55 16.96
CA ALA A 768 -7.28 49.90 17.46
C ALA A 768 -8.34 50.46 18.45
N PRO A 769 -9.67 50.32 18.22
CA PRO A 769 -10.68 50.77 19.17
C PRO A 769 -10.61 50.08 20.55
N SER A 770 -10.12 48.84 20.59
CA SER A 770 -9.95 48.06 21.83
C SER A 770 -8.62 48.36 22.53
N GLY A 771 -7.82 49.29 22.01
CA GLY A 771 -6.59 49.77 22.64
C GLY A 771 -5.39 48.81 22.52
N ILE A 772 -5.47 47.79 21.68
CA ILE A 772 -4.37 46.85 21.43
C ILE A 772 -3.37 47.50 20.45
N PRO A 773 -2.10 47.71 20.84
CA PRO A 773 -1.08 48.25 19.94
C PRO A 773 -0.74 47.23 18.84
N VAL A 774 -0.73 47.68 17.59
CA VAL A 774 -0.35 46.86 16.44
C VAL A 774 0.79 47.53 15.68
N THR A 775 1.90 46.81 15.49
CA THR A 775 3.04 47.26 14.68
C THR A 775 3.09 46.48 13.37
N LEU A 776 3.07 47.19 12.24
CA LEU A 776 3.10 46.61 10.89
C LEU A 776 4.52 46.70 10.30
N TYR A 777 5.12 45.55 10.04
CA TYR A 777 6.43 45.39 9.39
C TYR A 777 6.22 44.96 7.93
N LYS A 778 6.03 45.95 7.05
CA LYS A 778 5.60 45.72 5.65
C LYS A 778 6.74 45.57 4.64
N ALA A 779 7.97 45.92 5.02
CA ALA A 779 9.15 45.80 4.16
C ALA A 779 10.01 44.62 4.58
N GLU A 780 10.66 43.97 3.61
CA GLU A 780 11.61 42.89 3.89
C GLU A 780 12.76 43.32 4.81
N ALA A 781 13.19 44.58 4.72
CA ALA A 781 14.23 45.15 5.59
C ALA A 781 13.81 45.25 7.07
N ASP A 782 12.52 45.14 7.36
CA ASP A 782 11.99 45.27 8.73
C ASP A 782 12.27 44.05 9.60
N GLN A 783 12.77 42.95 9.05
CA GLN A 783 13.07 41.71 9.77
C GLN A 783 13.96 41.94 11.01
N ALA A 784 14.94 42.85 10.94
CA ALA A 784 15.78 43.17 12.10
C ALA A 784 15.00 43.87 13.23
N ALA A 785 14.06 44.76 12.88
CA ALA A 785 13.20 45.42 13.84
C ALA A 785 12.17 44.45 14.44
N LEU A 786 11.66 43.52 13.63
CA LEU A 786 10.80 42.45 14.10
C LEU A 786 11.52 41.54 15.09
N ALA A 787 12.75 41.11 14.79
CA ALA A 787 13.54 40.28 15.72
C ALA A 787 13.80 40.98 17.07
N ALA A 788 14.06 42.30 17.03
CA ALA A 788 14.18 43.11 18.24
C ALA A 788 12.86 43.19 19.02
N TRP A 789 11.72 43.27 18.33
CA TRP A 789 10.40 43.21 18.96
C TRP A 789 10.16 41.85 19.61
N VAL A 790 10.37 40.74 18.89
CA VAL A 790 10.19 39.37 19.43
C VAL A 790 11.03 39.20 20.70
N THR A 791 12.30 39.58 20.65
CA THR A 791 13.21 39.53 21.82
C THR A 791 12.70 40.37 23.00
N ALA A 792 12.12 41.55 22.73
CA ALA A 792 11.64 42.44 23.77
C ALA A 792 10.32 41.98 24.40
N LYS A 793 9.53 41.18 23.67
CA LYS A 793 8.23 40.66 24.11
C LYS A 793 8.32 39.29 24.76
N THR A 794 9.30 38.48 24.39
CA THR A 794 9.56 37.20 25.04
C THR A 794 9.72 37.36 26.56
N ASN A 795 8.85 36.69 27.32
CA ASN A 795 8.87 36.63 28.77
C ASN A 795 8.68 38.01 29.44
N ASP A 796 7.88 38.89 28.83
CA ASP A 796 7.55 40.22 29.39
C ASP A 796 6.36 40.18 30.38
N GLY A 797 5.71 39.02 30.48
CA GLY A 797 4.58 38.76 31.37
C GLY A 797 3.23 39.18 30.79
N LYS A 798 3.18 39.55 29.51
CA LYS A 798 1.96 39.84 28.75
C LYS A 798 1.85 38.89 27.57
N GLN A 799 0.63 38.74 27.08
CA GLN A 799 0.36 37.89 25.94
C GLN A 799 0.48 38.69 24.65
N ASP A 800 1.54 38.46 23.89
CA ASP A 800 1.86 39.10 22.62
C ASP A 800 1.56 38.17 21.44
N VAL A 801 1.25 38.75 20.27
CA VAL A 801 0.88 37.97 19.07
C VAL A 801 1.71 38.39 17.86
N LEU A 802 2.39 37.44 17.25
CA LEU A 802 3.08 37.58 15.97
C LEU A 802 2.25 36.98 14.84
N ILE A 803 1.96 37.75 13.80
CA ILE A 803 1.19 37.31 12.63
C ILE A 803 2.05 37.39 11.37
N LEU A 804 2.09 36.27 10.63
CA LEU A 804 2.88 36.06 9.43
C LEU A 804 2.02 35.58 8.26
N TYR A 805 2.50 35.79 7.03
CA TYR A 805 1.78 35.43 5.80
C TYR A 805 2.58 34.48 4.90
N GLY A 806 2.90 33.28 5.39
CA GLY A 806 3.46 32.17 4.61
C GLY A 806 4.98 32.10 4.55
N CYS A 807 5.69 33.23 4.64
CA CYS A 807 7.16 33.26 4.75
C CYS A 807 7.58 33.54 6.18
N PHE A 808 8.48 32.72 6.73
CA PHE A 808 9.01 32.93 8.07
C PHE A 808 10.30 33.77 8.02
N PRO A 809 10.43 34.86 8.80
CA PRO A 809 11.62 35.70 8.77
C PRO A 809 12.87 34.98 9.30
N ARG A 810 13.93 34.91 8.49
CA ARG A 810 15.21 34.28 8.84
C ARG A 810 15.83 34.86 10.12
N SER A 811 15.55 36.13 10.40
CA SER A 811 16.05 36.83 11.59
C SER A 811 15.57 36.25 12.93
N ILE A 812 14.45 35.51 12.94
CA ILE A 812 13.88 34.89 14.15
C ILE A 812 13.85 33.37 14.09
N TYR A 813 13.89 32.78 12.90
CA TYR A 813 14.01 31.33 12.69
C TYR A 813 14.71 31.03 11.36
N PRO A 814 16.04 30.86 11.35
CA PRO A 814 16.81 30.68 10.13
C PRO A 814 16.78 29.24 9.60
N THR A 815 16.84 29.08 8.27
CA THR A 815 17.18 27.79 7.64
C THR A 815 18.60 27.34 8.01
N SER A 816 18.76 26.12 8.53
CA SER A 816 20.07 25.53 8.87
C SER A 816 20.12 24.03 8.54
N THR A 817 21.32 23.48 8.36
CA THR A 817 21.53 22.02 8.19
C THR A 817 21.42 21.24 9.52
N ALA A 818 21.18 21.94 10.62
CA ALA A 818 20.94 21.39 11.95
C ALA A 818 19.95 22.34 12.62
N LEU A 819 18.65 22.02 12.56
CA LEU A 819 17.60 22.75 13.27
C LEU A 819 18.02 22.81 14.75
N THR A 820 18.45 23.99 15.21
CA THR A 820 19.01 24.18 16.54
C THR A 820 17.94 24.72 17.46
N ASP A 821 17.72 24.03 18.56
CA ASP A 821 16.98 24.50 19.73
C ASP A 821 17.46 25.90 20.18
N GLY A 822 16.53 26.73 20.68
CA GLY A 822 16.79 28.06 21.23
C GLY A 822 16.79 29.23 20.24
N THR A 823 16.13 29.12 19.08
CA THR A 823 15.87 30.28 18.20
C THR A 823 14.98 31.33 18.88
N LEU A 824 14.93 32.56 18.34
CA LEU A 824 14.06 33.60 18.91
C LEU A 824 12.57 33.23 18.85
N ALA A 825 12.15 32.54 17.79
CA ALA A 825 10.77 32.06 17.68
C ALA A 825 10.46 30.94 18.67
N GLU A 826 11.40 30.02 18.92
CA GLU A 826 11.25 28.98 19.97
C GLU A 826 11.16 29.64 21.35
N LEU A 827 12.11 30.51 21.71
CA LEU A 827 12.09 31.21 23.00
C LEU A 827 10.81 32.01 23.23
N PHE A 828 10.23 32.60 22.17
CA PHE A 828 8.96 33.33 22.21
C PHE A 828 7.76 32.41 22.43
N ILE A 829 7.76 31.19 21.89
CA ILE A 829 6.67 30.22 22.11
C ILE A 829 6.83 29.45 23.42
N GLU A 830 8.08 29.27 23.87
CA GLU A 830 8.41 28.55 25.09
C GLU A 830 8.29 29.42 26.35
N SER A 831 8.04 30.73 26.22
CA SER A 831 7.83 31.62 27.35
C SER A 831 6.50 31.35 28.07
N ALA A 832 6.47 31.66 29.37
CA ALA A 832 5.34 31.36 30.24
C ALA A 832 4.21 32.42 30.18
N ASP A 833 4.40 33.50 29.43
CA ASP A 833 3.44 34.57 29.22
C ASP A 833 2.38 34.24 28.17
N GLY A 834 2.57 33.16 27.41
CA GLY A 834 1.53 32.55 26.59
C GLY A 834 1.39 33.19 25.20
N ASP A 835 2.48 33.76 24.69
CA ASP A 835 2.58 34.37 23.37
C ASP A 835 2.13 33.46 22.22
N ALA A 836 1.72 34.06 21.10
CA ALA A 836 1.18 33.31 19.97
C ALA A 836 1.85 33.66 18.64
N ILE A 837 2.14 32.65 17.82
CA ILE A 837 2.51 32.81 16.41
C ILE A 837 1.35 32.31 15.54
N VAL A 838 0.84 33.22 14.71
CA VAL A 838 -0.19 32.95 13.70
C VAL A 838 0.44 33.01 12.32
N ASN A 839 0.24 31.97 11.52
CA ASN A 839 0.69 31.96 10.12
C ASN A 839 -0.49 31.75 9.17
N SER A 840 -0.48 32.50 8.06
CA SER A 840 -1.47 32.42 6.98
C SER A 840 -0.79 32.49 5.61
N GLY A 841 -0.38 31.35 5.03
CA GLY A 841 0.15 31.34 3.67
C GLY A 841 1.12 30.21 3.29
N ASP A 842 1.36 29.24 4.16
CA ASP A 842 1.85 27.87 3.88
C ASP A 842 1.98 27.12 5.23
N TRP A 843 2.43 25.88 5.15
CA TRP A 843 3.09 25.13 6.19
C TRP A 843 3.94 26.00 7.14
N MET A 844 3.72 25.86 8.46
CA MET A 844 4.42 26.65 9.47
C MET A 844 5.93 26.39 9.48
N PHE A 845 6.74 27.45 9.47
CA PHE A 845 8.21 27.40 9.52
C PHE A 845 8.88 26.76 8.28
N TYR A 846 8.14 26.56 7.18
CA TYR A 846 8.61 25.78 6.04
C TYR A 846 9.70 26.46 5.21
N CYS A 847 9.54 27.75 4.91
CA CYS A 847 10.52 28.49 4.10
C CYS A 847 10.80 29.90 4.61
N ASP A 848 12.01 30.36 4.30
CA ASP A 848 12.46 31.74 4.45
C ASP A 848 13.06 32.27 3.14
N TYR A 849 13.38 33.57 3.16
CA TYR A 849 14.10 34.25 2.09
C TYR A 849 15.31 35.00 2.69
N ASP A 850 16.42 34.99 1.95
CA ASP A 850 17.58 35.82 2.27
C ASP A 850 17.48 37.23 1.67
N ALA A 851 18.44 38.10 2.00
CA ALA A 851 18.48 39.47 1.51
C ALA A 851 18.70 39.60 -0.01
N ALA A 852 19.03 38.51 -0.70
CA ALA A 852 19.14 38.44 -2.16
C ALA A 852 17.87 37.88 -2.82
N ASP A 853 16.78 37.73 -2.05
CA ASP A 853 15.50 37.15 -2.47
C ASP A 853 15.62 35.66 -2.89
N MET A 854 16.62 34.95 -2.37
CA MET A 854 16.75 33.51 -2.56
C MET A 854 15.90 32.78 -1.50
N ARG A 855 15.03 31.88 -1.97
CA ARG A 855 14.19 31.04 -1.13
C ARG A 855 14.99 29.85 -0.59
N TYR A 856 14.80 29.54 0.69
CA TYR A 856 15.34 28.36 1.34
C TYR A 856 14.22 27.60 2.04
N GLU A 857 14.29 26.27 2.03
CA GLU A 857 13.26 25.38 2.58
C GLU A 857 13.83 24.53 3.73
N ASN A 858 13.22 24.61 4.91
CA ASN A 858 13.45 23.70 6.03
C ASN A 858 12.63 22.40 5.90
N GLY A 859 11.63 22.39 5.03
CA GLY A 859 10.70 21.27 4.90
C GLY A 859 9.85 21.07 6.17
N ALA A 860 9.28 19.87 6.31
CA ALA A 860 8.46 19.50 7.47
C ALA A 860 9.25 19.48 8.79
N ALA A 861 10.58 19.35 8.73
CA ALA A 861 11.45 19.19 9.90
C ALA A 861 11.44 20.43 10.81
N ALA A 862 11.23 21.63 10.28
CA ALA A 862 11.16 22.85 11.10
C ALA A 862 9.99 22.85 12.09
N LEU A 863 8.80 22.43 11.66
CA LEU A 863 7.66 22.29 12.60
C LEU A 863 7.93 21.20 13.64
N GLN A 864 8.57 20.10 13.23
CA GLN A 864 8.94 19.01 14.15
C GLN A 864 9.93 19.47 15.21
N SER A 865 10.88 20.35 14.84
CA SER A 865 11.80 21.01 15.78
C SER A 865 11.05 21.95 16.72
N MET A 866 10.28 22.90 16.19
CA MET A 866 9.53 23.87 17.01
C MET A 866 8.59 23.22 18.04
N MET A 867 8.04 22.05 17.71
CA MET A 867 7.11 21.33 18.60
C MET A 867 7.77 20.18 19.37
N ASP A 868 9.08 19.94 19.22
CA ASP A 868 9.79 18.76 19.73
C ASP A 868 9.08 17.43 19.43
N THR A 869 8.37 17.36 18.30
CA THR A 869 7.46 16.26 17.97
C THR A 869 7.89 15.62 16.65
N PRO A 870 8.71 14.55 16.70
CA PRO A 870 9.11 13.83 15.48
C PRO A 870 7.91 13.32 14.69
N GLY A 871 7.92 13.54 13.37
CA GLY A 871 6.87 13.06 12.47
C GLY A 871 5.59 13.90 12.44
N ILE A 872 5.46 14.98 13.20
CA ILE A 872 4.33 15.90 13.04
C ILE A 872 4.32 16.50 11.63
N GLY A 873 3.13 16.62 11.05
CA GLY A 873 2.93 17.15 9.72
C GLY A 873 1.63 17.93 9.56
N MET A 874 1.52 18.61 8.43
CA MET A 874 0.34 19.40 8.04
C MET A 874 -0.15 19.08 6.62
N GLY A 875 0.45 18.11 5.90
CA GLY A 875 0.13 17.85 4.49
C GLY A 875 -1.22 17.16 4.29
N ALA A 876 -2.29 17.91 4.02
CA ALA A 876 -3.62 17.37 3.72
C ALA A 876 -4.42 18.32 2.80
N ASP A 877 -4.02 18.35 1.53
CA ASP A 877 -4.58 19.22 0.48
C ASP A 877 -6.11 19.11 0.35
N ASN A 878 -6.76 20.24 0.10
CA ASN A 878 -8.20 20.37 -0.16
C ASN A 878 -9.11 19.72 0.90
N THR A 879 -8.72 19.76 2.18
CA THR A 879 -9.51 19.22 3.28
C THR A 879 -10.63 20.18 3.66
N LEU A 880 -11.89 19.72 3.57
CA LEU A 880 -13.05 20.48 4.04
C LEU A 880 -13.09 20.56 5.56
N VAL A 881 -13.05 21.79 6.09
CA VAL A 881 -13.21 22.07 7.52
C VAL A 881 -14.43 22.96 7.75
N SER A 882 -15.24 22.59 8.75
CA SER A 882 -16.47 23.30 9.12
C SER A 882 -16.37 23.89 10.52
N LEU A 883 -17.08 25.01 10.74
CA LEU A 883 -17.06 25.72 12.02
C LEU A 883 -17.53 24.84 13.17
N THR A 884 -16.74 24.85 14.24
CA THR A 884 -17.12 24.27 15.54
C THR A 884 -18.00 25.25 16.33
N ALA A 885 -18.38 24.88 17.56
CA ALA A 885 -19.00 25.82 18.50
C ALA A 885 -18.04 26.96 18.88
N ASP A 886 -16.79 26.61 19.22
CA ASP A 886 -15.72 27.58 19.50
C ASP A 886 -15.48 28.51 18.31
N GLY A 887 -15.50 27.99 17.08
CA GLY A 887 -15.36 28.79 15.85
C GLY A 887 -16.38 29.90 15.74
N ARG A 888 -17.66 29.60 15.98
CA ARG A 888 -18.74 30.58 15.92
C ARG A 888 -18.66 31.61 17.03
N ALA A 889 -18.15 31.21 18.20
CA ALA A 889 -18.03 32.09 19.36
C ALA A 889 -16.80 33.01 19.27
N ILE A 890 -15.66 32.47 18.83
CA ILE A 890 -14.37 33.16 18.81
C ILE A 890 -14.20 33.96 17.52
N ALA A 891 -14.58 33.42 16.36
CA ALA A 891 -14.32 34.03 15.07
C ALA A 891 -15.60 34.13 14.20
N PRO A 892 -16.51 35.10 14.48
CA PRO A 892 -17.73 35.30 13.71
C PRO A 892 -17.52 35.54 12.21
N SER A 893 -16.35 36.03 11.79
CA SER A 893 -16.00 36.21 10.37
C SER A 893 -15.53 34.93 9.69
N LEU A 894 -15.28 33.85 10.45
CA LEU A 894 -14.85 32.57 9.90
C LEU A 894 -16.00 31.91 9.13
N ARG A 895 -15.64 31.24 8.02
CA ARG A 895 -16.57 30.46 7.20
C ARG A 895 -16.00 29.08 6.95
N THR A 896 -16.85 28.12 6.59
CA THR A 896 -16.40 26.82 6.08
C THR A 896 -15.53 27.04 4.85
N PHE A 897 -14.41 26.32 4.77
CA PHE A 897 -13.43 26.44 3.69
C PHE A 897 -12.66 25.14 3.48
N LEU A 898 -11.89 25.08 2.40
CA LEU A 898 -10.92 24.01 2.14
C LEU A 898 -9.56 24.50 2.60
N THR A 899 -8.86 23.69 3.37
CA THR A 899 -7.47 23.94 3.76
C THR A 899 -6.53 22.92 3.11
N ASP A 900 -5.32 23.36 2.79
CA ASP A 900 -4.23 22.49 2.37
C ASP A 900 -3.28 22.10 3.51
N ARG A 901 -3.22 22.88 4.59
CA ARG A 901 -2.26 22.66 5.70
C ARG A 901 -2.88 22.66 7.11
N PRO A 902 -3.87 21.80 7.41
CA PRO A 902 -4.42 21.68 8.76
C PRO A 902 -3.45 21.01 9.74
N PHE A 903 -3.66 21.24 11.04
CA PHE A 903 -3.00 20.47 12.10
C PHE A 903 -3.67 19.09 12.31
N PHE A 904 -2.88 18.11 12.76
CA PHE A 904 -3.29 16.72 12.97
C PHE A 904 -3.25 16.41 14.47
N PRO A 905 -4.36 16.56 15.23
CA PRO A 905 -4.34 16.45 16.70
C PRO A 905 -3.81 15.12 17.24
N ASP A 906 -3.98 14.03 16.49
CA ASP A 906 -3.51 12.68 16.85
C ASP A 906 -1.97 12.56 16.79
N GLN A 907 -1.27 13.52 16.18
CA GLN A 907 0.20 13.56 16.11
C GLN A 907 0.83 14.41 17.21
N PHE A 908 0.05 15.14 18.01
CA PHE A 908 0.60 15.96 19.08
C PHE A 908 1.23 15.09 20.17
N ALA A 909 2.46 15.44 20.55
CA ALA A 909 3.21 14.82 21.63
C ALA A 909 3.66 15.89 22.63
N ASN A 910 4.40 15.46 23.66
CA ASN A 910 4.86 16.32 24.75
C ASN A 910 3.67 17.03 25.41
N GLU A 911 3.75 18.35 25.58
CA GLU A 911 2.69 19.15 26.20
C GLU A 911 1.77 19.84 25.19
N TRP A 912 1.85 19.52 23.88
CA TRP A 912 1.02 20.15 22.85
C TRP A 912 -0.42 19.63 22.81
N TYR A 913 -1.41 20.52 22.78
CA TYR A 913 -2.84 20.19 22.70
C TYR A 913 -3.67 21.23 21.95
N VAL A 914 -4.93 20.92 21.63
CA VAL A 914 -5.86 21.88 21.03
C VAL A 914 -6.56 22.68 22.15
N GLU A 915 -6.17 23.93 22.34
CA GLU A 915 -6.81 24.83 23.31
C GLU A 915 -8.20 25.28 22.82
N ALA A 916 -8.32 25.54 21.51
CA ALA A 916 -9.57 25.86 20.83
C ALA A 916 -9.51 25.43 19.36
N ALA A 917 -10.45 24.61 18.90
CA ALA A 917 -10.59 24.27 17.48
C ALA A 917 -11.68 25.16 16.88
N LEU A 918 -11.35 26.09 15.97
CA LEU A 918 -12.34 26.99 15.37
C LEU A 918 -13.04 26.33 14.17
N ALA A 919 -12.33 25.52 13.40
CA ALA A 919 -12.94 24.65 12.41
C ALA A 919 -12.23 23.30 12.34
N ARG A 920 -13.01 22.28 11.97
CA ARG A 920 -12.57 20.87 11.95
C ARG A 920 -13.20 20.10 10.80
N ASN A 921 -12.54 19.05 10.33
CA ASN A 921 -13.13 18.14 9.36
C ASN A 921 -14.11 17.16 10.03
N ALA A 922 -14.91 16.46 9.21
CA ALA A 922 -16.03 15.65 9.70
C ALA A 922 -15.63 14.49 10.63
N ASP A 923 -14.44 13.90 10.45
CA ASP A 923 -13.92 12.83 11.30
C ASP A 923 -13.09 13.34 12.51
N GLY A 924 -12.89 14.66 12.60
CA GLY A 924 -12.15 15.32 13.68
C GLY A 924 -10.63 15.18 13.64
N THR A 925 -10.07 14.52 12.63
CA THR A 925 -8.62 14.28 12.53
C THR A 925 -7.82 15.47 12.00
N ARG A 926 -8.49 16.51 11.52
CA ARG A 926 -7.89 17.75 10.98
C ARG A 926 -8.57 18.95 11.58
N VAL A 927 -7.77 19.91 12.04
CA VAL A 927 -8.27 21.15 12.64
C VAL A 927 -7.55 22.35 12.04
N GLU A 928 -8.35 23.33 11.60
CA GLU A 928 -7.90 24.64 11.17
C GLU A 928 -9.09 25.60 10.96
N PRO A 929 -9.00 26.86 11.43
CA PRO A 929 -8.00 27.36 12.36
C PRO A 929 -8.13 26.67 13.72
N ALA A 930 -7.02 26.57 14.44
CA ALA A 930 -7.00 26.08 15.81
C ALA A 930 -5.86 26.72 16.58
N MET A 931 -6.09 26.96 17.87
CA MET A 931 -5.07 27.41 18.82
C MET A 931 -4.43 26.17 19.41
N ILE A 932 -3.20 25.88 19.00
CA ILE A 932 -2.44 24.74 19.48
C ILE A 932 -1.50 25.25 20.55
N ARG A 933 -1.62 24.73 21.77
CA ARG A 933 -0.93 25.25 22.94
C ARG A 933 0.07 24.26 23.50
N ASP A 934 1.22 24.75 23.92
CA ASP A 934 2.27 23.97 24.57
C ASP A 934 2.15 24.07 26.10
N GLY A 935 1.43 23.14 26.73
CA GLY A 935 1.21 23.13 28.17
C GLY A 935 0.61 24.45 28.70
N ASN A 936 1.39 25.17 29.51
CA ASN A 936 1.05 26.52 30.01
C ASN A 936 1.77 27.66 29.26
N ARG A 937 2.60 27.34 28.25
CA ARG A 937 3.39 28.28 27.44
C ARG A 937 2.58 28.83 26.26
N GLY A 938 3.25 29.15 25.16
CA GLY A 938 2.70 29.82 23.99
C GLY A 938 1.79 28.98 23.08
N ARG A 939 1.34 29.60 21.99
CA ARG A 939 0.46 29.00 20.98
C ARG A 939 1.00 29.10 19.57
N LEU A 940 0.71 28.06 18.79
CA LEU A 940 0.82 28.06 17.34
C LEU A 940 -0.57 28.05 16.72
N VAL A 941 -0.73 28.83 15.65
CA VAL A 941 -1.99 28.94 14.93
C VAL A 941 -1.75 28.91 13.42
N ALA A 942 -2.38 27.95 12.76
CA ALA A 942 -2.56 27.96 11.31
C ALA A 942 -3.88 28.67 10.99
N LEU A 943 -3.84 29.68 10.13
CA LEU A 943 -4.99 30.49 9.76
C LEU A 943 -5.09 30.54 8.23
N PHE A 944 -6.07 29.85 7.65
CA PHE A 944 -6.34 29.84 6.22
C PHE A 944 -5.12 29.47 5.35
N GLN A 945 -4.67 28.22 5.46
CA GLN A 945 -3.56 27.65 4.71
C GLN A 945 -4.01 27.08 3.37
N THR A 946 -4.44 27.96 2.46
CA THR A 946 -5.03 27.62 1.17
C THR A 946 -4.14 28.11 0.03
N ASN A 947 -3.69 27.22 -0.86
CA ASN A 947 -2.80 27.53 -1.98
C ASN A 947 -3.57 28.08 -3.21
N ALA A 948 -4.84 27.72 -3.37
CA ALA A 948 -5.66 28.12 -4.51
C ALA A 948 -7.02 28.66 -4.06
N MET A 949 -7.11 29.98 -3.89
CA MET A 949 -8.40 30.64 -3.80
C MET A 949 -9.01 30.66 -5.21
N ASP A 950 -10.13 29.98 -5.43
CA ASP A 950 -10.90 30.14 -6.67
C ASP A 950 -11.20 31.64 -6.86
N VAL A 951 -10.85 32.20 -8.01
CA VAL A 951 -11.07 33.61 -8.35
C VAL A 951 -12.54 34.02 -8.27
N ASN A 952 -13.45 33.04 -8.28
CA ASN A 952 -14.90 33.25 -8.12
C ASN A 952 -15.37 33.15 -6.66
N THR A 953 -14.48 32.80 -5.72
CA THR A 953 -14.76 32.81 -4.28
C THR A 953 -14.29 34.12 -3.65
N ALA A 954 -15.08 34.65 -2.72
CA ALA A 954 -14.70 35.84 -1.99
C ALA A 954 -13.36 35.59 -1.25
N PRO A 955 -12.40 36.54 -1.28
CA PRO A 955 -11.16 36.42 -0.54
C PRO A 955 -11.39 36.02 0.92
N GLU A 956 -10.52 35.18 1.46
CA GLU A 956 -10.60 34.77 2.86
C GLU A 956 -10.39 35.98 3.76
N PRO A 957 -11.23 36.14 4.79
CA PRO A 957 -11.17 37.30 5.69
C PRO A 957 -10.05 37.14 6.74
N LYS A 958 -8.81 36.88 6.28
CA LYS A 958 -7.64 36.57 7.12
C LYS A 958 -7.41 37.61 8.23
N GLY A 959 -7.45 38.89 7.88
CA GLY A 959 -7.27 40.00 8.83
C GLY A 959 -8.44 40.16 9.82
N ALA A 960 -9.67 39.92 9.35
CA ALA A 960 -10.85 40.00 10.19
C ALA A 960 -10.88 38.86 11.22
N VAL A 961 -10.64 37.62 10.78
CA VAL A 961 -10.55 36.43 11.66
C VAL A 961 -9.33 36.54 12.57
N GLY A 962 -8.18 36.99 12.07
CA GLY A 962 -7.01 37.24 12.90
C GLY A 962 -7.26 38.23 14.04
N ALA A 963 -7.97 39.33 13.78
CA ALA A 963 -8.35 40.29 14.82
C ALA A 963 -9.29 39.68 15.88
N GLU A 964 -10.23 38.84 15.47
CA GLU A 964 -11.15 38.13 16.38
C GLU A 964 -10.40 37.14 17.28
N MET A 965 -9.43 36.41 16.72
CA MET A 965 -8.57 35.50 17.48
C MET A 965 -7.67 36.24 18.46
N VAL A 966 -7.06 37.36 18.04
CA VAL A 966 -6.26 38.23 18.93
C VAL A 966 -7.12 38.79 20.06
N ALA A 967 -8.30 39.30 19.75
CA ALA A 967 -9.21 39.85 20.75
C ALA A 967 -9.57 38.81 21.81
N TRP A 968 -9.83 37.56 21.39
CA TRP A 968 -10.04 36.43 22.30
C TRP A 968 -8.81 36.10 23.16
N LEU A 969 -7.62 36.01 22.55
CA LEU A 969 -6.37 35.76 23.28
C LEU A 969 -6.08 36.85 24.32
N MET A 970 -6.42 38.10 24.02
CA MET A 970 -6.18 39.25 24.89
C MET A 970 -7.34 39.58 25.84
N GLY A 971 -8.44 38.82 25.78
CA GLY A 971 -9.61 39.01 26.64
C GLY A 971 -10.31 40.37 26.44
N VAL A 972 -10.34 40.89 25.21
CA VAL A 972 -11.04 42.13 24.86
C VAL A 972 -12.15 41.89 23.86
N ASP A 973 -13.20 42.71 23.91
CA ASP A 973 -14.27 42.69 22.92
C ASP A 973 -13.95 43.63 21.75
N LEU A 974 -14.30 43.20 20.54
CA LEU A 974 -14.38 44.08 19.38
C LEU A 974 -15.74 44.80 19.38
N ALA A 975 -15.75 46.08 19.00
CA ALA A 975 -16.96 46.90 19.02
C ALA A 975 -17.25 47.55 17.65
N PRO A 976 -18.53 47.65 17.25
CA PRO A 976 -18.90 48.41 16.06
C PRO A 976 -18.70 49.91 16.30
N THR A 977 -18.45 50.65 15.22
CA THR A 977 -18.25 52.10 15.24
C THR A 977 -19.27 52.85 14.37
N LYS A 978 -19.96 52.14 13.48
CA LYS A 978 -20.97 52.69 12.57
C LYS A 978 -22.04 51.67 12.22
N LEU A 979 -23.19 52.19 11.80
CA LEU A 979 -24.19 51.40 11.08
C LEU A 979 -23.75 51.19 9.63
N GLY A 980 -24.29 50.15 9.01
CA GLY A 980 -24.23 49.89 7.57
C GLY A 980 -25.62 49.58 7.03
N LEU A 981 -25.87 49.96 5.78
CA LEU A 981 -27.07 49.58 5.04
C LEU A 981 -26.67 48.89 3.74
N ALA A 982 -27.27 47.73 3.48
CA ALA A 982 -27.05 46.97 2.25
C ALA A 982 -28.35 46.31 1.76
N ASN A 983 -28.42 46.01 0.47
CA ASN A 983 -29.44 45.13 -0.11
C ASN A 983 -28.77 43.79 -0.48
N ASP A 984 -28.43 42.99 0.54
CA ASP A 984 -27.68 41.75 0.34
C ASP A 984 -28.49 40.75 -0.51
N GLY A 985 -28.08 40.55 -1.77
CA GLY A 985 -28.69 39.62 -2.73
C GLY A 985 -29.69 40.23 -3.72
N GLY A 986 -29.88 41.56 -3.73
CA GLY A 986 -30.73 42.25 -4.70
C GLY A 986 -29.97 43.26 -5.56
N ALA A 987 -30.48 43.58 -6.75
CA ALA A 987 -29.99 44.72 -7.53
C ALA A 987 -30.22 46.03 -6.75
N ALA A 988 -29.45 47.09 -7.03
CA ALA A 988 -29.69 48.45 -6.51
C ALA A 988 -30.95 49.11 -7.12
N VAL A 989 -31.97 48.29 -7.36
CA VAL A 989 -33.15 48.55 -8.15
C VAL A 989 -34.36 47.96 -7.43
N ALA A 990 -35.42 48.75 -7.30
CA ALA A 990 -36.72 48.29 -6.82
C ALA A 990 -37.82 48.72 -7.80
N PHE A 991 -38.96 48.02 -7.81
CA PHE A 991 -40.15 48.48 -8.52
C PHE A 991 -41.07 49.23 -7.54
N ALA A 992 -41.72 50.29 -8.00
CA ALA A 992 -42.67 51.03 -7.19
C ALA A 992 -43.80 50.09 -6.74
N ARG A 993 -44.00 49.94 -5.42
CA ARG A 993 -44.91 49.00 -4.73
C ARG A 993 -44.34 47.63 -4.36
N ASP A 994 -43.16 47.25 -4.85
CA ASP A 994 -42.47 46.04 -4.40
C ASP A 994 -41.46 46.39 -3.29
N PRO A 995 -41.52 45.71 -2.12
CA PRO A 995 -40.58 45.97 -1.04
C PRO A 995 -39.15 45.52 -1.36
N ALA A 996 -38.20 46.44 -1.22
CA ALA A 996 -36.77 46.13 -1.23
C ALA A 996 -36.36 45.54 0.13
N LYS A 997 -35.66 44.40 0.13
CA LYS A 997 -35.06 43.82 1.33
C LYS A 997 -33.79 44.59 1.69
N LEU A 998 -33.70 45.10 2.90
CA LEU A 998 -32.55 45.83 3.41
C LEU A 998 -31.97 45.10 4.63
N THR A 999 -30.66 45.07 4.72
CA THR A 999 -29.92 44.59 5.89
C THR A 999 -29.30 45.80 6.59
N VAL A 1000 -29.69 46.06 7.82
CA VAL A 1000 -29.02 47.01 8.72
C VAL A 1000 -27.91 46.25 9.44
N LYS A 1001 -26.67 46.70 9.33
CA LYS A 1001 -25.48 46.04 9.88
C LYS A 1001 -24.82 46.92 10.95
N LEU A 1002 -24.22 46.28 11.94
CA LEU A 1002 -23.24 46.90 12.84
C LEU A 1002 -21.86 46.66 12.23
N LEU A 1003 -21.15 47.73 11.88
CA LEU A 1003 -19.84 47.66 11.24
C LEU A 1003 -18.80 48.33 12.14
N ASP A 1004 -17.61 47.76 12.20
CA ASP A 1004 -16.45 48.41 12.81
C ASP A 1004 -15.80 49.45 11.87
N ALA A 1005 -14.67 50.00 12.31
CA ALA A 1005 -13.90 50.98 11.56
C ALA A 1005 -13.40 50.43 10.20
N ALA A 1006 -13.09 49.13 10.13
CA ALA A 1006 -12.67 48.44 8.92
C ALA A 1006 -13.85 48.08 7.99
N GLY A 1007 -15.10 48.29 8.43
CA GLY A 1007 -16.30 47.95 7.66
C GLY A 1007 -16.69 46.48 7.78
N VAL A 1008 -16.17 45.75 8.78
CA VAL A 1008 -16.49 44.34 9.02
C VAL A 1008 -17.68 44.24 9.98
N PRO A 1009 -18.67 43.36 9.71
CA PRO A 1009 -19.77 43.10 10.64
C PRO A 1009 -19.28 42.71 12.03
N THR A 1010 -19.60 43.51 13.04
CA THR A 1010 -19.13 43.33 14.42
C THR A 1010 -20.32 43.48 15.38
N PRO A 1011 -20.68 42.44 16.16
CA PRO A 1011 -21.78 42.52 17.12
C PRO A 1011 -21.55 43.56 18.21
N ALA A 1012 -22.64 44.13 18.73
CA ALA A 1012 -22.60 44.94 19.95
C ALA A 1012 -22.91 44.09 21.19
N ALA A 1013 -22.33 44.45 22.33
CA ALA A 1013 -22.60 43.82 23.63
C ALA A 1013 -24.00 44.12 24.20
N ALA A 1014 -24.69 45.13 23.66
CA ALA A 1014 -26.04 45.52 24.03
C ALA A 1014 -26.89 45.74 22.77
N ASP A 1015 -28.22 45.73 22.94
CA ASP A 1015 -29.16 46.00 21.85
C ASP A 1015 -28.91 47.39 21.24
N VAL A 1016 -28.88 47.46 19.90
CA VAL A 1016 -28.73 48.71 19.14
C VAL A 1016 -30.01 48.98 18.36
N THR A 1017 -30.61 50.15 18.56
CA THR A 1017 -31.78 50.60 17.79
C THR A 1017 -31.36 51.54 16.67
N ALA A 1018 -31.59 51.14 15.42
CA ALA A 1018 -31.35 51.96 14.24
C ALA A 1018 -32.66 52.62 13.77
N ASN A 1019 -32.71 53.95 13.81
CA ASN A 1019 -33.78 54.76 13.23
C ASN A 1019 -33.66 54.78 11.71
N LEU A 1020 -34.77 54.58 11.01
CA LEU A 1020 -34.84 54.44 9.55
C LEU A 1020 -35.52 55.65 8.92
N ALA A 1021 -34.97 56.16 7.82
CA ALA A 1021 -35.57 57.25 7.05
C ALA A 1021 -35.37 57.07 5.54
N SER A 1022 -36.10 57.84 4.74
CA SER A 1022 -35.98 57.86 3.29
C SER A 1022 -36.10 59.27 2.73
N SER A 1023 -35.39 59.56 1.63
CA SER A 1023 -35.44 60.83 0.92
C SER A 1023 -36.70 61.01 0.05
N ALA A 1024 -37.54 59.97 -0.09
CA ALA A 1024 -38.75 59.98 -0.90
C ALA A 1024 -39.93 59.30 -0.19
N SER A 1025 -41.14 59.42 -0.75
CA SER A 1025 -42.33 58.80 -0.16
C SER A 1025 -42.21 57.27 -0.21
N GLY A 1026 -42.27 56.65 0.97
CA GLY A 1026 -42.23 55.20 1.17
C GLY A 1026 -42.51 54.84 2.62
N ALA A 1027 -42.52 53.55 2.94
CA ALA A 1027 -42.65 53.07 4.31
C ALA A 1027 -41.79 51.82 4.53
N PHE A 1028 -41.40 51.59 5.78
CA PHE A 1028 -40.68 50.39 6.20
C PHE A 1028 -41.62 49.35 6.81
N ASP A 1029 -41.19 48.10 6.84
CA ASP A 1029 -41.81 47.00 7.58
C ASP A 1029 -40.76 45.93 7.93
N ILE A 1030 -40.97 45.13 8.98
CA ILE A 1030 -40.07 44.02 9.35
C ILE A 1030 -40.41 42.72 8.60
N ALA A 1031 -41.60 42.67 7.98
CA ALA A 1031 -42.04 41.56 7.16
C ALA A 1031 -42.13 41.96 5.67
N LYS A 1032 -41.76 41.04 4.78
CA LYS A 1032 -41.82 41.26 3.32
C LYS A 1032 -43.23 41.65 2.86
N ASP A 1033 -44.26 40.98 3.39
CA ASP A 1033 -45.66 41.18 3.02
C ASP A 1033 -46.42 42.08 4.03
N GLY A 1034 -45.68 42.91 4.76
CA GLY A 1034 -46.25 43.80 5.76
C GLY A 1034 -47.18 44.87 5.18
N ASN A 1035 -47.74 45.69 6.07
CA ASN A 1035 -48.73 46.70 5.67
C ASN A 1035 -48.08 47.94 5.04
N PHE A 1036 -46.80 48.22 5.33
CA PHE A 1036 -46.08 49.40 4.86
C PHE A 1036 -46.90 50.70 5.02
N ASP A 1037 -47.48 50.85 6.22
CA ASP A 1037 -48.38 51.94 6.62
C ASP A 1037 -47.64 53.11 7.29
N GLY A 1038 -46.32 52.98 7.49
CA GLY A 1038 -45.47 53.99 8.14
C GLY A 1038 -45.30 53.80 9.64
N SER A 1039 -45.84 52.73 10.23
CA SER A 1039 -45.69 52.44 11.67
C SER A 1039 -44.28 52.01 12.07
N VAL A 1040 -43.52 51.39 11.17
CA VAL A 1040 -42.11 51.01 11.41
C VAL A 1040 -41.18 52.16 11.06
N THR A 1041 -40.55 52.75 12.07
CA THR A 1041 -39.58 53.86 11.93
C THR A 1041 -38.17 53.50 12.41
N SER A 1042 -37.99 52.30 12.96
CA SER A 1042 -36.71 51.81 13.49
C SER A 1042 -36.67 50.29 13.51
N VAL A 1043 -35.46 49.71 13.59
CA VAL A 1043 -35.24 48.28 13.82
C VAL A 1043 -34.23 48.09 14.94
N THR A 1044 -34.41 47.05 15.76
CA THR A 1044 -33.46 46.71 16.83
C THR A 1044 -32.58 45.54 16.38
N ILE A 1045 -31.27 45.69 16.54
CA ILE A 1045 -30.27 44.64 16.39
C ILE A 1045 -29.97 44.14 17.80
N PRO A 1046 -30.34 42.88 18.15
CA PRO A 1046 -30.11 42.35 19.49
C PRO A 1046 -28.63 42.27 19.86
N ALA A 1047 -28.31 42.34 21.16
CA ALA A 1047 -26.99 42.06 21.68
C ALA A 1047 -26.43 40.73 21.14
N GLY A 1048 -25.18 40.72 20.69
CA GLY A 1048 -24.54 39.56 20.06
C GLY A 1048 -24.91 39.32 18.59
N ALA A 1049 -25.89 40.05 18.02
CA ALA A 1049 -26.16 40.04 16.59
C ALA A 1049 -25.40 41.18 15.88
N ALA A 1050 -24.93 40.94 14.66
CA ALA A 1050 -24.25 41.95 13.83
C ALA A 1050 -25.19 42.63 12.81
N SER A 1051 -26.43 42.18 12.67
CA SER A 1051 -27.37 42.75 11.71
C SER A 1051 -28.84 42.46 12.02
N ALA A 1052 -29.73 43.22 11.39
CA ALA A 1052 -31.17 42.99 11.34
C ALA A 1052 -31.70 43.24 9.92
N ILE A 1053 -32.81 42.59 9.57
CA ILE A 1053 -33.47 42.74 8.27
C ILE A 1053 -34.66 43.69 8.41
N VAL A 1054 -34.83 44.59 7.44
CA VAL A 1054 -36.02 45.43 7.27
C VAL A 1054 -36.39 45.51 5.79
N TYR A 1055 -37.65 45.79 5.47
CA TYR A 1055 -38.13 45.96 4.11
C TYR A 1055 -38.56 47.40 3.89
N PHE A 1056 -38.28 47.95 2.71
CA PHE A 1056 -38.69 49.30 2.32
C PHE A 1056 -39.51 49.28 1.03
N ARG A 1057 -40.73 49.83 1.07
CA ARG A 1057 -41.61 49.95 -0.10
C ARG A 1057 -41.67 51.41 -0.54
N ALA A 1058 -41.06 51.70 -1.70
CA ALA A 1058 -41.14 53.02 -2.33
C ALA A 1058 -42.51 53.25 -3.00
N ARG A 1059 -43.02 54.49 -2.95
CA ARG A 1059 -44.28 54.92 -3.58
C ARG A 1059 -44.09 55.81 -4.80
N THR A 1060 -42.87 56.25 -5.08
CA THR A 1060 -42.50 57.10 -6.21
C THR A 1060 -41.32 56.50 -6.96
N THR A 1061 -41.28 56.69 -8.27
CA THR A 1061 -40.17 56.27 -9.13
C THR A 1061 -39.01 57.28 -9.07
N GLY A 1062 -37.82 56.85 -9.46
CA GLY A 1062 -36.60 57.66 -9.45
C GLY A 1062 -35.59 57.26 -8.38
N ALA A 1063 -34.57 58.11 -8.16
CA ALA A 1063 -33.54 57.86 -7.16
C ALA A 1063 -34.07 58.11 -5.74
N VAL A 1064 -33.94 57.11 -4.86
CA VAL A 1064 -34.35 57.16 -3.46
C VAL A 1064 -33.18 56.77 -2.58
N THR A 1065 -32.85 57.59 -1.57
CA THR A 1065 -31.88 57.25 -0.55
C THR A 1065 -32.60 56.79 0.71
N VAL A 1066 -32.21 55.62 1.23
CA VAL A 1066 -32.63 55.12 2.54
C VAL A 1066 -31.49 55.33 3.52
N SER A 1067 -31.79 55.82 4.72
CA SER A 1067 -30.79 56.07 5.76
C SER A 1067 -31.11 55.35 7.07
N ALA A 1068 -30.06 55.00 7.80
CA ALA A 1068 -30.12 54.44 9.14
C ALA A 1068 -29.24 55.27 10.08
N THR A 1069 -29.78 55.66 11.23
CA THR A 1069 -29.06 56.42 12.26
C THR A 1069 -29.21 55.74 13.61
N ASP A 1070 -28.14 55.72 14.40
CA ASP A 1070 -28.19 55.15 15.74
C ASP A 1070 -29.02 56.03 16.68
N ALA A 1071 -30.05 55.45 17.30
CA ALA A 1071 -30.88 56.15 18.27
C ALA A 1071 -30.11 56.61 19.51
N GLY A 1072 -29.03 55.90 19.87
CA GLY A 1072 -28.13 56.26 20.96
C GLY A 1072 -27.14 57.38 20.61
N ALA A 1073 -27.02 57.74 19.33
CA ALA A 1073 -26.05 58.69 18.79
C ALA A 1073 -24.57 58.36 19.15
N VAL A 1074 -24.25 57.08 19.33
CA VAL A 1074 -22.89 56.57 19.60
C VAL A 1074 -22.21 56.13 18.31
N LEU A 1075 -22.97 55.48 17.42
CA LEU A 1075 -22.48 54.97 16.14
C LEU A 1075 -22.71 55.97 15.00
N GLY A 1076 -21.79 56.00 14.03
CA GLY A 1076 -22.03 56.72 12.76
C GLY A 1076 -23.23 56.14 11.99
N GLY A 1077 -23.96 56.99 11.26
CA GLY A 1077 -25.08 56.56 10.40
C GLY A 1077 -24.64 55.95 9.06
N ALA A 1078 -25.61 55.45 8.29
CA ALA A 1078 -25.39 54.91 6.94
C ALA A 1078 -26.50 55.33 5.97
N ASP A 1079 -26.13 55.49 4.70
CA ASP A 1079 -27.04 55.77 3.59
C ASP A 1079 -26.90 54.69 2.50
N LEU A 1080 -28.01 54.34 1.85
CA LEU A 1080 -28.07 53.44 0.70
C LEU A 1080 -28.92 54.06 -0.40
N ALA A 1081 -28.33 54.23 -1.60
CA ALA A 1081 -29.04 54.70 -2.79
C ALA A 1081 -29.75 53.54 -3.51
N LEU A 1082 -31.01 53.74 -3.87
CA LEU A 1082 -31.87 52.82 -4.61
C LEU A 1082 -32.40 53.52 -5.87
N THR A 1083 -32.45 52.80 -6.99
CA THR A 1083 -33.17 53.25 -8.20
C THR A 1083 -34.54 52.61 -8.26
N VAL A 1084 -35.61 53.39 -8.24
CA VAL A 1084 -36.98 52.86 -8.25
C VAL A 1084 -37.60 53.00 -9.64
N TYR A 1085 -37.90 51.88 -10.31
CA TYR A 1085 -38.62 51.88 -11.58
C TYR A 1085 -40.13 51.81 -11.36
N GLU A 1086 -40.90 52.22 -12.37
CA GLU A 1086 -42.35 52.01 -12.36
C GLU A 1086 -42.63 50.51 -12.42
N SER A 1087 -43.47 50.00 -11.51
CA SER A 1087 -43.98 48.64 -11.62
C SER A 1087 -45.04 48.64 -12.72
N PRO A 1088 -44.82 47.99 -13.88
CA PRO A 1088 -45.84 47.96 -14.91
C PRO A 1088 -47.00 47.10 -14.40
N VAL A 1089 -48.22 47.66 -14.37
CA VAL A 1089 -49.43 46.88 -14.15
C VAL A 1089 -49.75 46.20 -15.49
N LEU A 1090 -49.14 45.03 -15.73
CA LEU A 1090 -49.41 44.22 -16.92
C LEU A 1090 -50.61 43.30 -16.66
N GLU A 1091 -51.46 43.12 -17.66
CA GLU A 1091 -52.55 42.16 -17.58
C GLU A 1091 -52.01 40.71 -17.56
N GLN A 1092 -52.82 39.76 -17.10
CA GLN A 1092 -52.45 38.34 -17.13
C GLN A 1092 -52.31 37.86 -18.59
N GLY A 1093 -51.12 37.38 -18.95
CA GLY A 1093 -50.83 36.79 -20.26
C GLY A 1093 -51.06 35.28 -20.28
N SER A 1094 -50.37 34.62 -21.19
CA SER A 1094 -50.40 33.19 -21.44
C SER A 1094 -49.08 32.50 -21.11
N VAL A 1095 -49.10 31.18 -20.95
CA VAL A 1095 -47.90 30.38 -20.67
C VAL A 1095 -47.62 29.40 -21.81
N ALA A 1096 -46.44 29.46 -22.40
CA ALA A 1096 -45.95 28.41 -23.30
C ALA A 1096 -45.00 27.48 -22.55
N ILE A 1097 -45.19 26.17 -22.68
CA ILE A 1097 -44.34 25.15 -22.07
C ILE A 1097 -43.72 24.32 -23.18
N TYR A 1098 -42.40 24.14 -23.16
CA TYR A 1098 -41.68 23.35 -24.15
C TYR A 1098 -40.88 22.21 -23.53
N THR A 1099 -41.15 21.00 -24.02
CA THR A 1099 -40.45 19.77 -23.64
C THR A 1099 -39.95 18.99 -24.87
N GLY A 1100 -39.87 19.66 -26.03
CA GLY A 1100 -39.45 19.04 -27.28
C GLY A 1100 -37.98 18.61 -27.29
N THR A 1101 -37.11 19.39 -26.67
CA THR A 1101 -35.69 19.09 -26.46
C THR A 1101 -35.32 19.28 -24.99
N VAL A 1102 -34.71 18.27 -24.37
CA VAL A 1102 -34.37 18.24 -22.94
C VAL A 1102 -32.87 18.05 -22.73
N GLY A 1103 -32.34 18.51 -21.60
CA GLY A 1103 -30.91 18.43 -21.26
C GLY A 1103 -30.59 17.32 -20.26
N TRP A 1104 -30.28 17.68 -19.02
CA TRP A 1104 -29.90 16.76 -17.93
C TRP A 1104 -31.05 15.92 -17.36
N THR A 1105 -32.29 16.13 -17.82
CA THR A 1105 -33.49 15.36 -17.44
C THR A 1105 -33.99 14.58 -18.65
N ASP A 1106 -34.45 13.35 -18.44
CA ASP A 1106 -35.03 12.54 -19.51
C ASP A 1106 -36.41 13.06 -19.93
N LYS A 1107 -36.77 12.81 -21.20
CA LYS A 1107 -38.00 13.34 -21.80
C LYS A 1107 -39.28 12.90 -21.07
N PRO A 1108 -39.46 11.62 -20.68
CA PRO A 1108 -40.60 11.21 -19.86
C PRO A 1108 -40.74 11.99 -18.53
N SER A 1109 -39.64 12.19 -17.81
CA SER A 1109 -39.64 12.96 -16.55
C SER A 1109 -39.97 14.43 -16.77
N ALA A 1110 -39.41 15.04 -17.82
CA ALA A 1110 -39.75 16.42 -18.20
C ALA A 1110 -41.22 16.56 -18.60
N ASP A 1111 -41.75 15.62 -19.37
CA ASP A 1111 -43.15 15.62 -19.78
C ASP A 1111 -44.08 15.44 -18.57
N ALA A 1112 -43.75 14.56 -17.62
CA ALA A 1112 -44.53 14.38 -16.39
C ALA A 1112 -44.56 15.65 -15.52
N GLN A 1113 -43.45 16.37 -15.39
CA GLN A 1113 -43.41 17.64 -14.65
C GLN A 1113 -44.15 18.77 -15.38
N ALA A 1114 -44.05 18.82 -16.72
CA ALA A 1114 -44.79 19.77 -17.53
C ALA A 1114 -46.31 19.54 -17.44
N GLU A 1115 -46.77 18.29 -17.35
CA GLU A 1115 -48.19 17.96 -17.14
C GLU A 1115 -48.71 18.49 -15.82
N ILE A 1116 -47.96 18.34 -14.73
CA ILE A 1116 -48.30 18.92 -13.41
C ILE A 1116 -48.42 20.45 -13.51
N CYS A 1117 -47.52 21.10 -14.26
CA CYS A 1117 -47.56 22.54 -14.49
C CYS A 1117 -48.83 22.95 -15.24
N VAL A 1118 -49.15 22.28 -16.35
CA VAL A 1118 -50.37 22.51 -17.15
C VAL A 1118 -51.63 22.33 -16.31
N ASP A 1119 -51.72 21.26 -15.52
CA ASP A 1119 -52.87 21.00 -14.67
C ASP A 1119 -53.10 22.11 -13.65
N LYS A 1120 -52.02 22.59 -13.02
CA LYS A 1120 -52.10 23.72 -12.07
C LYS A 1120 -52.50 25.01 -12.75
N LEU A 1121 -51.94 25.32 -13.92
CA LEU A 1121 -52.28 26.53 -14.69
C LEU A 1121 -53.76 26.51 -15.12
N ASN A 1122 -54.24 25.37 -15.59
CA ASN A 1122 -55.65 25.17 -15.94
C ASN A 1122 -56.56 25.32 -14.71
N ALA A 1123 -56.18 24.77 -13.56
CA ALA A 1123 -56.96 24.86 -12.32
C ALA A 1123 -57.16 26.31 -11.84
N VAL A 1124 -56.23 27.21 -12.15
CA VAL A 1124 -56.33 28.65 -11.84
C VAL A 1124 -56.77 29.51 -13.03
N GLY A 1125 -57.12 28.90 -14.16
CA GLY A 1125 -57.65 29.59 -15.33
C GLY A 1125 -56.63 30.39 -16.16
N ILE A 1126 -55.34 30.06 -16.09
CA ILE A 1126 -54.30 30.69 -16.90
C ILE A 1126 -54.20 29.97 -18.25
N ALA A 1127 -54.39 30.72 -19.34
CA ALA A 1127 -54.25 30.20 -20.71
C ALA A 1127 -52.82 29.68 -20.93
N ASN A 1128 -52.70 28.43 -21.36
CA ASN A 1128 -51.40 27.81 -21.61
C ASN A 1128 -51.41 26.90 -22.84
N THR A 1129 -50.23 26.74 -23.44
CA THR A 1129 -50.01 25.85 -24.57
C THR A 1129 -48.76 25.02 -24.31
N TRP A 1130 -48.88 23.70 -24.44
CA TRP A 1130 -47.76 22.78 -24.24
C TRP A 1130 -47.27 22.19 -25.58
N TYR A 1131 -46.05 22.56 -25.94
CA TYR A 1131 -45.30 22.13 -27.11
C TYR A 1131 -44.38 20.96 -26.75
N ARG A 1132 -44.74 19.76 -27.19
CA ARG A 1132 -44.15 18.49 -26.72
C ARG A 1132 -43.04 17.96 -27.63
N ASN A 1133 -42.97 18.42 -28.87
CA ASN A 1133 -42.12 17.84 -29.89
C ASN A 1133 -40.97 18.77 -30.25
N ALA A 1134 -39.80 18.19 -30.56
CA ALA A 1134 -38.63 18.96 -31.01
C ALA A 1134 -38.90 19.81 -32.28
N THR A 1135 -39.93 19.45 -33.05
CA THR A 1135 -40.36 20.19 -34.26
C THR A 1135 -41.22 21.42 -33.94
N ASP A 1136 -41.64 21.62 -32.70
CA ASP A 1136 -42.55 22.70 -32.31
C ASP A 1136 -41.83 24.05 -32.10
N VAL A 1137 -40.51 24.11 -32.31
CA VAL A 1137 -39.66 25.31 -32.09
C VAL A 1137 -40.16 26.51 -32.90
N ASP A 1138 -40.58 26.31 -34.15
CA ASP A 1138 -41.13 27.39 -34.98
C ASP A 1138 -42.46 27.93 -34.43
N ALA A 1139 -43.27 27.08 -33.81
CA ALA A 1139 -44.54 27.47 -33.20
C ALA A 1139 -44.31 28.25 -31.89
N ILE A 1140 -43.25 27.94 -31.15
CA ILE A 1140 -42.84 28.71 -29.97
C ILE A 1140 -42.30 30.06 -30.38
N ALA A 1141 -41.43 30.11 -31.39
CA ALA A 1141 -40.92 31.38 -31.92
C ALA A 1141 -42.07 32.29 -32.39
N ALA A 1142 -43.08 31.72 -33.06
CA ALA A 1142 -44.29 32.44 -33.44
C ALA A 1142 -45.11 32.92 -32.23
N TRP A 1143 -45.26 32.08 -31.19
CA TRP A 1143 -45.93 32.46 -29.95
C TRP A 1143 -45.19 33.62 -29.26
N VAL A 1144 -43.87 33.51 -29.06
CA VAL A 1144 -43.03 34.56 -28.45
C VAL A 1144 -43.18 35.88 -29.22
N ALA A 1145 -43.11 35.84 -30.55
CA ALA A 1145 -43.29 37.03 -31.37
C ALA A 1145 -44.70 37.65 -31.21
N SER A 1146 -45.74 36.82 -31.06
CA SER A 1146 -47.12 37.28 -30.90
C SER A 1146 -47.43 37.91 -29.55
N VAL A 1147 -46.73 37.49 -28.49
CA VAL A 1147 -46.92 37.98 -27.12
C VAL A 1147 -45.91 39.06 -26.71
N THR A 1148 -44.90 39.32 -27.55
CA THR A 1148 -43.92 40.38 -27.27
C THR A 1148 -44.56 41.76 -27.37
N ASN A 1149 -44.45 42.56 -26.30
CA ASN A 1149 -45.01 43.92 -26.17
C ASN A 1149 -46.55 44.00 -26.27
N ASP A 1150 -47.27 42.95 -25.89
CA ASP A 1150 -48.74 42.92 -25.95
C ASP A 1150 -49.42 43.58 -24.73
N GLY A 1151 -48.64 44.06 -23.76
CA GLY A 1151 -49.13 44.67 -22.53
C GLY A 1151 -49.50 43.67 -21.43
N LYS A 1152 -49.15 42.39 -21.61
CA LYS A 1152 -49.42 41.30 -20.66
C LYS A 1152 -48.12 40.68 -20.13
N THR A 1153 -48.27 39.87 -19.09
CA THR A 1153 -47.17 39.03 -18.57
C THR A 1153 -47.29 37.62 -19.14
N ASP A 1154 -46.52 37.33 -20.17
CA ASP A 1154 -46.42 36.02 -20.79
C ASP A 1154 -45.17 35.27 -20.33
N VAL A 1155 -45.29 33.95 -20.13
CA VAL A 1155 -44.24 33.12 -19.55
C VAL A 1155 -43.88 31.97 -20.49
N LEU A 1156 -42.60 31.83 -20.82
CA LEU A 1156 -42.05 30.66 -21.52
C LEU A 1156 -41.31 29.75 -20.53
N VAL A 1157 -41.72 28.50 -20.43
CA VAL A 1157 -41.11 27.48 -19.55
C VAL A 1157 -40.36 26.45 -20.40
N LEU A 1158 -39.06 26.29 -20.15
CA LEU A 1158 -38.16 25.40 -20.89
C LEU A 1158 -37.58 24.31 -19.98
N TYR A 1159 -37.63 23.05 -20.43
CA TYR A 1159 -37.05 21.90 -19.72
C TYR A 1159 -35.69 21.46 -20.29
N GLY A 1160 -35.02 22.34 -21.04
CA GLY A 1160 -33.77 22.06 -21.73
C GLY A 1160 -33.34 23.22 -22.63
N SER A 1161 -32.72 22.91 -23.76
CA SER A 1161 -32.36 23.91 -24.79
C SER A 1161 -33.51 24.11 -25.78
N LEU A 1162 -33.76 25.37 -26.16
CA LEU A 1162 -34.58 25.69 -27.34
C LEU A 1162 -33.76 25.58 -28.61
#